data_AF-A0A1C0VX53-F1
#
_entry.id   AF-A0A1C0VX53-F1
#
_cell.length_a   1.000
_cell.length_b   1.000
_cell.length_c   1.000
_cell.angle_alpha   90.00
_cell.angle_beta   90.00
_cell.angle_gamma   90.00
#
_symmetry.space_group_name_H-M   'P 1'
#
loop_
_entity.id
_entity.type
_entity.pdbx_description
1 polymer ?
#
loop_
_entity_poly.entity_id
_entity_poly.type
_entity_poly.pdbx_seq_one_letter_code
_entity_poly.pdbx_strand_id
1 'polypeptide(L)'
;MTNQSTPNIPPQAWNRPIGLGWEKPYTVRYASNLDDGPCHGMPLGGFGAGCIGRSHHGDFNLWHIDGGEHLFRTLPACQFSVFEEFGGKKQAYSLSTEPPTDGSLSSWKWYPKVGRKQKEEGEESVTTGTYHALYPRSWFVYENVFQAELSCEQFSPIWAGNYQESSYPVAMFEWIAHNPTDKPITLSIMLTWQNTVGWFTNANKSPEIQVRDDGSPVYEYNSRWGESGGNCNRLVEDFHRIGCVMTRLNAAEEAQEGEGQWAIATVTNPAVEVFYHISWNPAGNGEEIWRPFSQEGFLLDSSDETPAAAGEQLACAIAVRFTIRPGKTRKIPFVLAWDFPVTEFSPGVWYYRRYTDFFGRNGKNVWSIIRTALKHSDTWRENIEAWQAPILSRSDLPDSIKMAMFNELYTLTDGGTLWSAADERDPKGQFGVLECLDYRWYESLDVRLYGSFALLMLWPDLDKAVLLAFARAISTADNTPRVIGWNQASAVRKISGATPHDLGAPNEHPWEKTNYTSYQDCNLWKDLPCDFVLQIYRYFLLTGSTDFEFLQECWPAIVEALAYLKTFDLDDDGIPENSGAPDQTFDDWQMRGVSAYCGGLWLAALEGAIAIGSLLINHNQKSGKDSNELPINDYQLPITNYQNWLEKAKPIYQEKLWNGQYYRLDSESGSEVVMADQLCGQFYAKLLGLPDIVPQECVISALETVYESCFLKFNQGEFGAANGVMLDGSPEKPGATHPLEVWTGINFGLAAFMVQMGMQEKALKLTEVVVKQIYENGLQFRTPEAITAAGTFRASHYLRAMAIWAIYHLIKVVNFQET
;
A
#
# COMPACT_ATOMS: atom_id res chain seq x y z
N MET A 1 -12.47 -35.87 -3.34
CA MET A 1 -12.57 -34.50 -3.89
C MET A 1 -14.04 -34.19 -4.05
N THR A 2 -14.62 -33.46 -3.11
CA THR A 2 -16.01 -32.99 -3.16
C THR A 2 -16.15 -32.03 -4.34
N ASN A 3 -17.16 -32.26 -5.20
CA ASN A 3 -17.60 -31.33 -6.25
C ASN A 3 -18.10 -30.04 -5.57
N GLN A 4 -17.22 -29.13 -5.16
CA GLN A 4 -17.64 -27.78 -4.80
C GLN A 4 -17.92 -27.03 -6.11
N SER A 5 -19.20 -26.78 -6.38
CA SER A 5 -19.68 -25.93 -7.48
C SER A 5 -19.38 -24.45 -7.23
N THR A 6 -19.18 -24.05 -5.97
CA THR A 6 -18.91 -22.68 -5.55
C THR A 6 -17.41 -22.42 -5.32
N PRO A 7 -16.89 -21.24 -5.72
CA PRO A 7 -15.52 -20.85 -5.38
C PRO A 7 -15.33 -20.82 -3.86
N ASN A 8 -14.18 -21.28 -3.38
CA ASN A 8 -13.84 -21.29 -1.96
C ASN A 8 -13.38 -19.89 -1.51
N ILE A 9 -14.33 -18.95 -1.42
CA ILE A 9 -14.06 -17.57 -1.00
C ILE A 9 -14.07 -17.53 0.54
N PRO A 10 -13.03 -16.99 1.20
CA PRO A 10 -13.05 -16.80 2.63
C PRO A 10 -14.26 -15.94 3.07
N PRO A 11 -15.02 -16.33 4.11
CA PRO A 11 -16.18 -15.55 4.55
C PRO A 11 -15.81 -14.15 5.05
N GLN A 12 -14.55 -13.94 5.43
CA GLN A 12 -13.98 -12.64 5.79
C GLN A 12 -13.78 -11.70 4.60
N ALA A 13 -13.83 -12.18 3.35
CA ALA A 13 -13.53 -11.33 2.20
C ALA A 13 -14.49 -10.13 2.12
N TRP A 14 -13.93 -8.93 1.95
CA TRP A 14 -14.71 -7.75 1.61
C TRP A 14 -15.50 -8.06 0.33
N ASN A 15 -16.72 -7.56 0.22
CA ASN A 15 -17.52 -7.80 -0.96
C ASN A 15 -18.45 -6.64 -1.34
N ARG A 16 -18.70 -6.52 -2.64
CA ARG A 16 -19.58 -5.51 -3.23
C ARG A 16 -20.27 -6.06 -4.47
N PRO A 17 -21.57 -5.77 -4.70
CA PRO A 17 -22.21 -6.14 -5.94
C PRO A 17 -21.50 -5.53 -7.15
N ILE A 18 -21.36 -6.31 -8.22
CA ILE A 18 -20.73 -5.87 -9.47
C ILE A 18 -21.54 -4.71 -10.06
N GLY A 19 -20.86 -3.63 -10.44
CA GLY A 19 -21.50 -2.46 -11.07
C GLY A 19 -22.32 -1.55 -10.16
N LEU A 20 -22.45 -1.84 -8.86
CA LEU A 20 -23.16 -0.99 -7.90
C LEU A 20 -22.17 -0.27 -6.98
N GLY A 21 -21.94 1.03 -7.27
CA GLY A 21 -21.15 1.94 -6.44
C GLY A 21 -21.87 2.38 -5.16
N TRP A 22 -21.45 3.50 -4.58
CA TRP A 22 -22.00 4.05 -3.34
C TRP A 22 -22.99 5.18 -3.64
N GLU A 23 -24.03 5.32 -2.82
CA GLU A 23 -24.96 6.46 -2.95
C GLU A 23 -24.29 7.78 -2.54
N LYS A 24 -23.46 7.73 -1.50
CA LYS A 24 -22.72 8.86 -0.94
C LYS A 24 -21.31 8.42 -0.51
N PRO A 25 -20.40 8.16 -1.46
CA PRO A 25 -19.02 7.88 -1.12
C PRO A 25 -18.38 9.10 -0.46
N TYR A 26 -17.32 8.87 0.32
CA TYR A 26 -16.47 9.97 0.76
C TYR A 26 -15.86 10.69 -0.44
N THR A 27 -15.74 12.02 -0.34
CA THR A 27 -15.10 12.85 -1.38
C THR A 27 -13.90 13.60 -0.81
N VAL A 28 -12.96 13.97 -1.65
CA VAL A 28 -11.78 14.68 -1.19
C VAL A 28 -12.13 16.04 -0.59
N ARG A 29 -11.42 16.41 0.47
CA ARG A 29 -11.62 17.68 1.19
C ARG A 29 -11.03 18.87 0.44
N TYR A 30 -9.86 18.69 -0.17
CA TYR A 30 -9.11 19.73 -0.87
C TYR A 30 -8.96 19.38 -2.35
N ALA A 31 -9.16 20.35 -3.23
CA ALA A 31 -9.04 20.12 -4.67
C ALA A 31 -7.60 19.80 -5.13
N SER A 32 -6.60 20.08 -4.29
CA SER A 32 -5.20 19.73 -4.54
C SER A 32 -4.88 18.24 -4.27
N ASN A 33 -5.75 17.53 -3.55
CA ASN A 33 -5.61 16.10 -3.27
C ASN A 33 -6.34 15.26 -4.33
N LEU A 34 -5.85 14.03 -4.54
CA LEU A 34 -6.37 13.07 -5.49
C LEU A 34 -7.77 12.56 -5.10
N ASP A 35 -8.68 12.49 -6.07
CA ASP A 35 -9.96 11.79 -5.95
C ASP A 35 -10.36 11.08 -7.24
N ASP A 36 -10.00 9.80 -7.33
CA ASP A 36 -10.35 8.93 -8.46
C ASP A 36 -11.79 8.38 -8.37
N GLY A 37 -12.57 8.81 -7.37
CA GLY A 37 -13.85 8.22 -7.02
C GLY A 37 -13.73 6.77 -6.49
N PRO A 38 -14.83 6.14 -6.07
CA PRO A 38 -14.78 4.90 -5.28
C PRO A 38 -14.54 3.64 -6.12
N CYS A 39 -14.29 3.75 -7.43
CA CYS A 39 -14.20 2.60 -8.35
C CYS A 39 -12.83 1.91 -8.30
N HIS A 40 -12.41 1.51 -7.10
CA HIS A 40 -11.16 0.78 -6.86
C HIS A 40 -11.43 -0.71 -6.65
N GLY A 41 -10.41 -1.51 -6.90
CA GLY A 41 -10.37 -2.92 -6.55
C GLY A 41 -8.96 -3.29 -6.14
N MET A 42 -8.80 -4.49 -5.59
CA MET A 42 -7.52 -5.01 -5.14
C MET A 42 -6.48 -4.94 -6.28
N PRO A 43 -5.30 -4.33 -6.05
CA PRO A 43 -4.26 -4.22 -7.07
C PRO A 43 -3.63 -5.58 -7.39
N LEU A 44 -3.11 -5.70 -8.61
CA LEU A 44 -2.42 -6.88 -9.15
C LEU A 44 -1.02 -6.47 -9.61
N GLY A 45 0.00 -7.16 -9.12
CA GLY A 45 1.42 -6.89 -9.34
C GLY A 45 2.22 -7.17 -8.08
N GLY A 46 3.47 -7.59 -8.21
CA GLY A 46 4.39 -7.72 -7.09
C GLY A 46 4.93 -6.36 -6.61
N PHE A 47 5.46 -6.33 -5.41
CA PHE A 47 6.12 -5.16 -4.82
C PHE A 47 7.24 -4.65 -5.74
N GLY A 48 7.27 -3.35 -6.02
CA GLY A 48 8.29 -2.73 -6.88
C GLY A 48 8.26 -3.13 -8.36
N ALA A 49 7.34 -4.02 -8.77
CA ALA A 49 7.20 -4.44 -10.16
C ALA A 49 6.32 -3.48 -10.97
N GLY A 50 5.66 -2.54 -10.29
CA GLY A 50 4.48 -1.82 -10.75
C GLY A 50 3.22 -2.68 -10.64
N CYS A 51 2.04 -2.05 -10.69
CA CYS A 51 0.77 -2.75 -10.56
C CYS A 51 -0.35 -2.15 -11.41
N ILE A 52 -1.43 -2.93 -11.53
CA ILE A 52 -2.68 -2.54 -12.16
C ILE A 52 -3.86 -2.74 -11.20
N GLY A 53 -4.87 -1.87 -11.26
CA GLY A 53 -6.13 -2.07 -10.55
C GLY A 53 -7.23 -2.53 -11.49
N ARG A 54 -8.04 -3.47 -11.01
CA ARG A 54 -9.29 -3.91 -11.66
C ARG A 54 -10.44 -3.71 -10.70
N SER A 55 -11.32 -2.75 -11.00
CA SER A 55 -12.39 -2.35 -10.08
C SER A 55 -13.48 -3.41 -9.96
N HIS A 56 -14.36 -3.27 -8.98
CA HIS A 56 -15.56 -4.10 -8.85
C HIS A 56 -16.57 -3.95 -10.02
N HIS A 57 -16.38 -2.97 -10.93
CA HIS A 57 -17.12 -2.90 -12.20
C HIS A 57 -16.55 -3.83 -13.27
N GLY A 58 -15.33 -4.33 -13.09
CA GLY A 58 -14.64 -5.23 -14.02
C GLY A 58 -13.65 -4.55 -14.96
N ASP A 59 -13.58 -3.21 -14.96
CA ASP A 59 -12.65 -2.41 -15.76
C ASP A 59 -11.25 -2.33 -15.14
N PHE A 60 -10.23 -2.26 -16.00
CA PHE A 60 -8.84 -2.00 -15.59
C PHE A 60 -8.58 -0.50 -15.70
N ASN A 61 -8.36 0.16 -14.56
CA ASN A 61 -8.39 1.61 -14.46
C ASN A 61 -7.21 2.24 -13.72
N LEU A 62 -6.57 1.54 -12.79
CA LEU A 62 -5.39 2.05 -12.10
C LEU A 62 -4.13 1.48 -12.73
N TRP A 63 -3.14 2.36 -12.98
CA TRP A 63 -1.86 2.02 -13.62
C TRP A 63 -0.71 2.65 -12.84
N HIS A 64 -0.03 1.87 -12.02
CA HIS A 64 1.22 2.26 -11.33
C HIS A 64 2.36 1.45 -11.92
N ILE A 65 2.55 1.58 -13.23
CA ILE A 65 3.62 0.85 -13.94
C ILE A 65 4.94 1.58 -13.82
N ASP A 66 4.91 2.91 -13.74
CA ASP A 66 6.05 3.75 -13.47
C ASP A 66 6.21 3.96 -11.95
N GLY A 67 7.43 3.83 -11.45
CA GLY A 67 7.70 3.70 -10.02
C GLY A 67 7.42 4.98 -9.26
N GLY A 68 6.36 4.97 -8.43
CA GLY A 68 5.93 6.14 -7.66
C GLY A 68 4.96 7.07 -8.41
N GLU A 69 4.56 6.71 -9.63
CA GLU A 69 3.63 7.49 -10.44
C GLU A 69 2.22 6.91 -10.43
N HIS A 70 1.25 7.81 -10.59
CA HIS A 70 -0.16 7.48 -10.54
C HIS A 70 -0.87 7.84 -11.84
N LEU A 71 -1.63 6.89 -12.39
CA LEU A 71 -2.55 7.14 -13.47
C LEU A 71 -3.84 6.33 -13.29
N PHE A 72 -4.97 7.04 -13.14
CA PHE A 72 -6.29 6.44 -13.07
C PHE A 72 -7.10 6.74 -14.34
N ARG A 73 -7.12 5.77 -15.24
CA ARG A 73 -7.87 5.83 -16.50
C ARG A 73 -8.20 4.44 -17.02
N THR A 74 -9.46 4.21 -17.35
CA THR A 74 -9.90 2.94 -17.91
C THR A 74 -9.31 2.69 -19.31
N LEU A 75 -8.82 1.47 -19.56
CA LEU A 75 -8.55 0.95 -20.91
C LEU A 75 -9.62 -0.09 -21.28
N PRO A 76 -10.68 0.30 -22.01
CA PRO A 76 -11.79 -0.60 -22.28
C PRO A 76 -11.44 -1.82 -23.13
N ALA A 77 -10.36 -1.72 -23.92
CA ALA A 77 -9.85 -2.84 -24.72
C ALA A 77 -9.10 -3.89 -23.87
N CYS A 78 -8.69 -3.56 -22.64
CA CYS A 78 -8.17 -4.52 -21.67
C CYS A 78 -9.35 -5.13 -20.92
N GLN A 79 -9.83 -6.31 -21.34
CA GLN A 79 -11.05 -6.89 -20.79
C GLN A 79 -11.11 -8.41 -20.88
N PHE A 80 -11.89 -8.98 -19.96
CA PHE A 80 -12.45 -10.31 -20.15
C PHE A 80 -13.83 -10.22 -20.80
N SER A 81 -14.13 -11.14 -21.71
CA SER A 81 -15.44 -11.29 -22.32
C SER A 81 -15.87 -12.76 -22.30
N VAL A 82 -17.17 -13.00 -22.12
CA VAL A 82 -17.73 -14.36 -22.09
C VAL A 82 -18.80 -14.50 -23.16
N PHE A 83 -18.71 -15.56 -23.96
CA PHE A 83 -19.77 -16.09 -24.81
C PHE A 83 -20.37 -17.34 -24.16
N GLU A 84 -21.69 -17.47 -24.20
CA GLU A 84 -22.44 -18.65 -23.78
C GLU A 84 -23.42 -19.09 -24.86
N GLU A 85 -23.41 -20.38 -25.17
CA GLU A 85 -24.46 -21.07 -25.93
C GLU A 85 -25.12 -22.16 -25.09
N PHE A 86 -26.43 -22.03 -24.93
CA PHE A 86 -27.28 -23.02 -24.25
C PHE A 86 -28.59 -23.22 -24.99
N GLY A 87 -28.86 -24.47 -25.42
CA GLY A 87 -30.10 -24.82 -26.12
C GLY A 87 -30.31 -24.04 -27.43
N GLY A 88 -29.23 -23.70 -28.14
CA GLY A 88 -29.25 -22.91 -29.38
C GLY A 88 -29.44 -21.40 -29.17
N LYS A 89 -29.59 -20.93 -27.92
CA LYS A 89 -29.55 -19.50 -27.59
C LYS A 89 -28.11 -19.10 -27.30
N LYS A 90 -27.70 -17.97 -27.87
CA LYS A 90 -26.34 -17.43 -27.78
C LYS A 90 -26.37 -16.05 -27.14
N GLN A 91 -25.42 -15.78 -26.27
CA GLN A 91 -25.19 -14.46 -25.68
C GLN A 91 -23.71 -14.22 -25.44
N ALA A 92 -23.27 -12.97 -25.52
CA ALA A 92 -21.92 -12.59 -25.18
C ALA A 92 -21.88 -11.23 -24.49
N TYR A 93 -20.99 -11.08 -23.52
CA TYR A 93 -20.79 -9.85 -22.76
C TYR A 93 -19.31 -9.59 -22.49
N SER A 94 -18.87 -8.35 -22.67
CA SER A 94 -17.65 -7.81 -22.10
C SER A 94 -17.91 -7.55 -20.63
N LEU A 95 -17.06 -8.04 -19.75
CA LEU A 95 -17.33 -8.22 -18.31
C LEU A 95 -17.05 -6.97 -17.47
N SER A 96 -17.09 -5.80 -18.11
CA SER A 96 -17.20 -4.51 -17.45
C SER A 96 -18.65 -4.02 -17.51
N THR A 97 -19.12 -3.43 -16.41
CA THR A 97 -20.44 -2.79 -16.34
C THR A 97 -20.46 -1.34 -16.84
N GLU A 98 -19.30 -0.78 -17.15
CA GLU A 98 -19.17 0.58 -17.68
C GLU A 98 -18.66 0.54 -19.13
N PRO A 99 -19.51 0.88 -20.12
CA PRO A 99 -19.06 1.04 -21.49
C PRO A 99 -18.18 2.31 -21.65
N PRO A 100 -17.26 2.33 -22.63
CA PRO A 100 -16.52 3.53 -23.01
C PRO A 100 -17.46 4.70 -23.34
N THR A 101 -17.08 5.90 -22.93
CA THR A 101 -17.83 7.13 -23.18
C THR A 101 -17.38 7.87 -24.45
N ASP A 102 -16.24 7.48 -25.03
CA ASP A 102 -15.64 8.10 -26.22
C ASP A 102 -16.12 7.49 -27.56
N GLY A 103 -16.98 6.47 -27.50
CA GLY A 103 -17.53 5.79 -28.68
C GLY A 103 -16.65 4.67 -29.24
N SER A 104 -15.46 4.45 -28.68
CA SER A 104 -14.67 3.25 -28.96
C SER A 104 -15.45 1.99 -28.57
N LEU A 105 -15.14 0.86 -29.21
CA LEU A 105 -15.74 -0.45 -28.93
C LEU A 105 -17.29 -0.46 -28.96
N SER A 106 -17.91 0.43 -29.73
CA SER A 106 -19.38 0.59 -29.80
C SER A 106 -20.13 -0.64 -30.32
N SER A 107 -19.45 -1.59 -30.96
CA SER A 107 -20.05 -2.87 -31.33
C SER A 107 -20.19 -3.84 -30.15
N TRP A 108 -19.47 -3.62 -29.05
CA TRP A 108 -19.40 -4.52 -27.91
C TRP A 108 -20.68 -4.46 -27.06
N LYS A 109 -21.06 -5.60 -26.49
CA LYS A 109 -22.14 -5.67 -25.50
C LYS A 109 -21.53 -5.74 -24.11
N TRP A 110 -21.76 -4.72 -23.28
CA TRP A 110 -21.20 -4.61 -21.93
C TRP A 110 -22.08 -5.29 -20.88
N TYR A 111 -21.47 -5.74 -19.79
CA TYR A 111 -22.13 -6.54 -18.76
C TYR A 111 -23.22 -5.72 -18.05
N PRO A 112 -24.41 -6.29 -17.81
CA PRO A 112 -25.48 -5.55 -17.16
C PRO A 112 -25.18 -5.35 -15.67
N LYS A 113 -25.46 -4.15 -15.14
CA LYS A 113 -25.41 -3.83 -13.70
C LYS A 113 -26.53 -4.53 -12.91
N VAL A 114 -27.65 -4.79 -13.59
CA VAL A 114 -28.88 -5.31 -12.98
C VAL A 114 -29.43 -6.44 -13.84
N GLY A 115 -29.68 -7.58 -13.19
CA GLY A 115 -30.33 -8.75 -13.78
C GLY A 115 -31.84 -8.69 -13.56
N ARG A 116 -32.56 -9.58 -14.23
CA ARG A 116 -34.02 -9.70 -14.07
C ARG A 116 -34.37 -11.12 -13.69
N LYS A 117 -35.11 -11.28 -12.59
CA LYS A 117 -35.65 -12.58 -12.17
C LYS A 117 -37.18 -12.54 -12.24
N GLN A 118 -37.78 -13.49 -12.95
CA GLN A 118 -39.22 -13.66 -12.96
C GLN A 118 -39.69 -14.33 -11.66
N LYS A 119 -40.64 -13.70 -10.97
CA LYS A 119 -41.44 -14.28 -9.88
C LYS A 119 -42.91 -14.38 -10.30
N GLU A 120 -43.70 -15.15 -9.54
CA GLU A 120 -45.15 -15.31 -9.76
C GLU A 120 -45.93 -13.97 -9.74
N GLU A 121 -45.39 -12.94 -9.09
CA GLU A 121 -46.02 -11.60 -8.96
C GLU A 121 -45.33 -10.48 -9.78
N GLY A 122 -44.36 -10.78 -10.65
CA GLY A 122 -43.71 -9.79 -11.52
C GLY A 122 -42.19 -9.98 -11.72
N GLU A 123 -41.55 -9.03 -12.42
CA GLU A 123 -40.09 -9.00 -12.58
C GLU A 123 -39.43 -8.26 -11.42
N GLU A 124 -38.46 -8.89 -10.75
CA GLU A 124 -37.65 -8.27 -9.71
C GLU A 124 -36.22 -8.01 -10.22
N SER A 125 -35.70 -6.83 -9.91
CA SER A 125 -34.31 -6.43 -10.13
C SER A 125 -33.40 -7.19 -9.17
N VAL A 126 -32.42 -7.91 -9.70
CA VAL A 126 -31.44 -8.66 -8.91
C VAL A 126 -30.01 -8.24 -9.28
N THR A 127 -29.05 -8.42 -8.36
CA THR A 127 -27.63 -8.20 -8.66
C THR A 127 -27.16 -9.19 -9.73
N THR A 128 -26.19 -8.78 -10.55
CA THR A 128 -25.62 -9.64 -11.62
C THR A 128 -24.34 -10.34 -11.19
N GLY A 129 -24.03 -10.26 -9.89
CA GLY A 129 -22.87 -10.87 -9.28
C GLY A 129 -22.25 -10.02 -8.17
N THR A 130 -21.17 -10.53 -7.61
CA THR A 130 -20.45 -9.92 -6.47
C THR A 130 -18.95 -9.98 -6.72
N TYR A 131 -18.27 -8.86 -6.46
CA TYR A 131 -16.83 -8.78 -6.34
C TYR A 131 -16.43 -9.05 -4.89
N HIS A 132 -15.40 -9.85 -4.67
CA HIS A 132 -14.84 -10.14 -3.34
C HIS A 132 -13.35 -9.83 -3.31
N ALA A 133 -12.80 -9.41 -2.17
CA ALA A 133 -11.37 -9.23 -2.01
C ALA A 133 -10.88 -9.55 -0.58
N LEU A 134 -9.79 -10.31 -0.54
CA LEU A 134 -8.96 -10.56 0.62
C LEU A 134 -7.51 -10.66 0.13
N TYR A 135 -6.84 -9.52 0.10
CA TYR A 135 -5.52 -9.35 -0.51
C TYR A 135 -4.53 -10.45 -0.06
N PRO A 136 -3.78 -11.06 -1.01
CA PRO A 136 -3.59 -10.66 -2.41
C PRO A 136 -4.51 -11.38 -3.41
N ARG A 137 -5.69 -11.85 -2.97
CA ARG A 137 -6.67 -12.53 -3.83
C ARG A 137 -7.99 -11.76 -3.90
N SER A 138 -8.55 -11.67 -5.10
CA SER A 138 -9.91 -11.18 -5.31
C SER A 138 -10.68 -12.07 -6.28
N TRP A 139 -11.99 -11.97 -6.24
CA TRP A 139 -12.88 -12.83 -7.01
C TRP A 139 -14.00 -12.01 -7.65
N PHE A 140 -14.35 -12.35 -8.88
CA PHE A 140 -15.64 -12.01 -9.45
C PHE A 140 -16.50 -13.25 -9.45
N VAL A 141 -17.72 -13.15 -8.92
CA VAL A 141 -18.76 -14.18 -9.03
C VAL A 141 -19.89 -13.59 -9.88
N TYR A 142 -20.17 -14.20 -11.03
CA TYR A 142 -21.19 -13.72 -11.97
C TYR A 142 -22.46 -14.54 -11.82
N GLU A 143 -23.59 -13.86 -11.63
CA GLU A 143 -24.87 -14.47 -11.29
C GLU A 143 -26.00 -13.88 -12.14
N ASN A 144 -27.09 -14.62 -12.30
CA ASN A 144 -28.35 -14.13 -12.88
C ASN A 144 -28.27 -13.60 -14.34
N VAL A 145 -27.17 -13.81 -15.06
CA VAL A 145 -26.98 -13.42 -16.47
C VAL A 145 -26.74 -14.63 -17.37
N PHE A 146 -25.82 -15.51 -16.97
CA PHE A 146 -25.50 -16.75 -17.68
C PHE A 146 -26.27 -17.94 -17.10
N GLN A 147 -26.40 -19.01 -17.88
CA GLN A 147 -26.90 -20.31 -17.39
C GLN A 147 -25.81 -21.09 -16.65
N ALA A 148 -24.55 -20.90 -17.05
CA ALA A 148 -23.39 -21.37 -16.31
C ALA A 148 -23.17 -20.52 -15.06
N GLU A 149 -22.76 -21.17 -13.97
CA GLU A 149 -22.21 -20.50 -12.80
C GLU A 149 -20.74 -20.17 -13.10
N LEU A 150 -20.39 -18.88 -13.07
CA LEU A 150 -19.06 -18.39 -13.46
C LEU A 150 -18.41 -17.62 -12.32
N SER A 151 -17.13 -17.91 -12.08
CA SER A 151 -16.29 -17.08 -11.23
C SER A 151 -14.88 -16.95 -11.79
N CYS A 152 -14.19 -15.87 -11.43
CA CYS A 152 -12.81 -15.61 -11.76
C CYS A 152 -12.07 -15.23 -10.47
N GLU A 153 -11.18 -16.10 -10.00
CA GLU A 153 -10.20 -15.74 -8.98
C GLU A 153 -9.03 -15.03 -9.65
N GLN A 154 -8.57 -13.93 -9.07
CA GLN A 154 -7.41 -13.18 -9.55
C GLN A 154 -6.44 -12.86 -8.41
N PHE A 155 -5.14 -13.00 -8.67
CA PHE A 155 -4.12 -12.78 -7.65
C PHE A 155 -2.72 -12.56 -8.23
N SER A 156 -1.85 -11.97 -7.42
CA SER A 156 -0.39 -11.96 -7.61
C SER A 156 0.28 -12.76 -6.48
N PRO A 157 1.45 -13.39 -6.71
CA PRO A 157 2.01 -14.38 -5.80
C PRO A 157 2.73 -13.75 -4.60
N ILE A 158 1.96 -13.19 -3.66
CA ILE A 158 2.46 -12.43 -2.51
C ILE A 158 2.15 -13.14 -1.20
N TRP A 159 3.16 -13.41 -0.38
CA TRP A 159 2.95 -13.93 0.97
C TRP A 159 4.10 -13.55 1.90
N ALA A 160 3.80 -13.57 3.20
CA ALA A 160 4.76 -13.21 4.24
C ALA A 160 6.04 -14.04 4.16
N GLY A 161 7.19 -13.38 4.32
CA GLY A 161 8.53 -13.99 4.30
C GLY A 161 9.03 -14.35 2.91
N ASN A 162 8.28 -14.08 1.84
CA ASN A 162 8.72 -14.33 0.48
C ASN A 162 9.33 -13.08 -0.16
N TYR A 163 10.62 -13.17 -0.53
CA TYR A 163 11.39 -12.08 -1.12
C TYR A 163 11.71 -12.24 -2.62
N GLN A 164 11.01 -13.18 -3.28
CA GLN A 164 11.23 -13.52 -4.68
C GLN A 164 9.92 -13.37 -5.46
N GLU A 165 8.97 -14.29 -5.29
CA GLU A 165 7.65 -14.23 -5.93
C GLU A 165 6.87 -12.97 -5.60
N SER A 166 6.98 -12.44 -4.37
CA SER A 166 6.33 -11.17 -4.01
C SER A 166 6.80 -9.98 -4.86
N SER A 167 7.90 -10.10 -5.60
CA SER A 167 8.38 -9.08 -6.54
C SER A 167 7.85 -9.24 -7.98
N TYR A 168 7.14 -10.33 -8.29
CA TYR A 168 6.88 -10.71 -9.68
C TYR A 168 5.83 -9.81 -10.37
N PRO A 169 6.11 -9.32 -11.59
CA PRO A 169 5.18 -8.53 -12.40
C PRO A 169 4.17 -9.43 -13.13
N VAL A 170 3.33 -10.12 -12.37
CA VAL A 170 2.38 -11.11 -12.90
C VAL A 170 1.05 -11.11 -12.15
N ALA A 171 -0.04 -11.29 -12.92
CA ALA A 171 -1.38 -11.51 -12.43
C ALA A 171 -1.94 -12.81 -13.01
N MET A 172 -2.47 -13.65 -12.13
CA MET A 172 -3.20 -14.86 -12.46
C MET A 172 -4.70 -14.58 -12.52
N PHE A 173 -5.40 -15.22 -13.45
CA PHE A 173 -6.86 -15.21 -13.55
C PHE A 173 -7.36 -16.64 -13.75
N GLU A 174 -7.83 -17.29 -12.69
CA GLU A 174 -8.38 -18.64 -12.74
C GLU A 174 -9.90 -18.58 -12.89
N TRP A 175 -10.39 -18.88 -14.10
CA TRP A 175 -11.82 -18.99 -14.36
C TRP A 175 -12.34 -20.36 -13.95
N ILE A 176 -13.42 -20.37 -13.17
CA ILE A 176 -14.16 -21.58 -12.79
C ILE A 176 -15.55 -21.48 -13.40
N ALA A 177 -15.87 -22.44 -14.26
CA ALA A 177 -17.18 -22.54 -14.90
C ALA A 177 -17.86 -23.86 -14.49
N HIS A 178 -19.05 -23.76 -13.91
CA HIS A 178 -19.89 -24.89 -13.53
C HIS A 178 -21.18 -24.90 -14.34
N ASN A 179 -21.60 -26.09 -14.77
CA ASN A 179 -22.86 -26.29 -15.47
C ASN A 179 -23.92 -26.88 -14.50
N PRO A 180 -24.82 -26.05 -13.94
CA PRO A 180 -25.89 -26.52 -13.05
C PRO A 180 -27.09 -27.13 -13.81
N THR A 181 -27.08 -27.08 -15.14
CA THR A 181 -28.23 -27.47 -15.97
C THR A 181 -28.19 -28.96 -16.36
N ASP A 182 -29.24 -29.42 -17.03
CA ASP A 182 -29.39 -30.78 -17.54
C ASP A 182 -28.88 -30.98 -18.98
N LYS A 183 -28.40 -29.92 -19.64
CA LYS A 183 -27.86 -29.96 -21.01
C LYS A 183 -26.44 -29.40 -21.07
N PRO A 184 -25.65 -29.75 -22.09
CA PRO A 184 -24.34 -29.15 -22.29
C PRO A 184 -24.43 -27.63 -22.49
N ILE A 185 -23.48 -26.89 -21.92
CA ILE A 185 -23.26 -25.46 -22.17
C ILE A 185 -21.92 -25.32 -22.88
N THR A 186 -21.90 -24.58 -23.99
CA THR A 186 -20.65 -24.17 -24.63
C THR A 186 -20.32 -22.75 -24.20
N LEU A 187 -19.10 -22.55 -23.72
CA LEU A 187 -18.59 -21.26 -23.29
C LEU A 187 -17.35 -20.89 -24.11
N SER A 188 -17.14 -19.59 -24.31
CA SER A 188 -15.84 -19.07 -24.73
C SER A 188 -15.45 -17.90 -23.84
N ILE A 189 -14.25 -17.95 -23.26
CA ILE A 189 -13.71 -16.88 -22.44
C ILE A 189 -12.61 -16.21 -23.24
N MET A 190 -12.74 -14.91 -23.49
CA MET A 190 -11.77 -14.10 -24.22
C MET A 190 -11.09 -13.11 -23.28
N LEU A 191 -9.77 -13.02 -23.38
CA LEU A 191 -8.96 -11.94 -22.81
C LEU A 191 -8.43 -11.08 -23.95
N THR A 192 -8.74 -9.78 -23.91
CA THR A 192 -8.16 -8.77 -24.80
C THR A 192 -7.21 -7.88 -24.02
N TRP A 193 -6.12 -7.46 -24.65
CA TRP A 193 -5.14 -6.57 -24.03
C TRP A 193 -4.55 -5.59 -25.03
N GLN A 194 -4.52 -4.33 -24.65
CA GLN A 194 -3.92 -3.26 -25.45
C GLN A 194 -2.41 -3.19 -25.24
N ASN A 195 -1.65 -3.03 -26.32
CA ASN A 195 -0.21 -2.88 -26.25
C ASN A 195 0.16 -1.45 -25.82
N THR A 196 0.42 -1.31 -24.52
CA THR A 196 0.78 -0.05 -23.85
C THR A 196 2.28 0.07 -23.55
N VAL A 197 3.14 -0.69 -24.24
CA VAL A 197 4.60 -0.53 -24.10
C VAL A 197 4.97 0.92 -24.40
N GLY A 198 5.76 1.52 -23.50
CA GLY A 198 6.20 2.92 -23.57
C GLY A 198 5.18 3.99 -23.14
N TRP A 199 3.95 3.62 -22.72
CA TRP A 199 2.94 4.62 -22.35
C TRP A 199 3.19 5.25 -20.98
N PHE A 200 3.72 4.46 -20.04
CA PHE A 200 3.96 4.84 -18.65
C PHE A 200 5.40 5.32 -18.46
N THR A 201 5.87 6.20 -19.33
CA THR A 201 7.16 6.89 -19.16
C THR A 201 6.87 8.37 -19.02
N ASN A 202 7.59 9.05 -18.14
CA ASN A 202 7.44 10.48 -18.03
C ASN A 202 8.01 11.21 -19.26
N ALA A 203 7.16 11.90 -20.02
CA ALA A 203 7.57 12.73 -21.13
C ALA A 203 8.26 14.02 -20.67
N ASN A 204 8.02 14.46 -19.43
CA ASN A 204 8.65 15.62 -18.81
C ASN A 204 9.75 15.17 -17.84
N LYS A 205 11.02 15.27 -18.26
CA LYS A 205 12.16 14.90 -17.42
C LYS A 205 12.70 16.04 -16.54
N SER A 206 11.93 17.12 -16.36
CA SER A 206 12.35 18.24 -15.51
C SER A 206 12.34 17.84 -14.04
N PRO A 207 13.44 18.05 -13.29
CA PRO A 207 13.46 17.85 -11.84
C PRO A 207 12.89 19.07 -11.08
N GLU A 208 12.40 20.10 -11.78
CA GLU A 208 11.92 21.32 -11.13
C GLU A 208 10.65 21.07 -10.31
N ILE A 209 10.72 21.47 -9.03
CA ILE A 209 9.63 21.38 -8.07
C ILE A 209 8.80 22.67 -8.14
N GLN A 210 7.49 22.53 -8.27
CA GLN A 210 6.52 23.60 -8.04
C GLN A 210 5.94 23.47 -6.63
N VAL A 211 5.45 24.57 -6.07
CA VAL A 211 4.75 24.56 -4.77
C VAL A 211 3.27 24.77 -5.04
N ARG A 212 2.43 23.87 -4.54
CA ARG A 212 0.96 23.95 -4.67
C ARG A 212 0.40 25.08 -3.80
N ASP A 213 -0.88 25.40 -4.02
CA ASP A 213 -1.61 26.38 -3.20
C ASP A 213 -1.68 26.01 -1.71
N ASP A 214 -1.57 24.72 -1.38
CA ASP A 214 -1.50 24.21 -0.01
C ASP A 214 -0.07 24.19 0.56
N GLY A 215 0.93 24.69 -0.18
CA GLY A 215 2.32 24.76 0.25
C GLY A 215 3.13 23.48 0.07
N SER A 216 2.51 22.37 -0.38
CA SER A 216 3.23 21.12 -0.64
C SER A 216 4.01 21.16 -1.96
N PRO A 217 5.20 20.52 -2.04
CA PRO A 217 5.94 20.39 -3.29
C PRO A 217 5.27 19.40 -4.25
N VAL A 218 5.22 19.76 -5.54
CA VAL A 218 4.66 18.94 -6.62
C VAL A 218 5.55 19.00 -7.86
N TYR A 219 5.55 17.93 -8.64
CA TYR A 219 6.06 17.91 -10.01
C TYR A 219 5.00 17.34 -10.95
N GLU A 220 5.15 17.62 -12.24
CA GLU A 220 4.21 17.16 -13.25
C GLU A 220 4.67 15.83 -13.84
N TYR A 221 3.81 14.81 -13.76
CA TYR A 221 3.99 13.55 -14.47
C TYR A 221 3.17 13.55 -15.75
N ASN A 222 3.86 13.53 -16.88
CA ASN A 222 3.24 13.57 -18.20
C ASN A 222 3.45 12.22 -18.90
N SER A 223 2.55 11.27 -18.65
CA SER A 223 2.60 9.97 -19.34
C SER A 223 2.50 10.11 -20.87
N ARG A 224 3.13 9.20 -21.60
CA ARG A 224 3.00 9.05 -23.07
C ARG A 224 1.75 8.25 -23.45
N TRP A 225 0.64 8.49 -22.74
CA TRP A 225 -0.60 7.75 -22.93
C TRP A 225 -1.07 7.80 -24.38
N GLY A 226 -1.36 6.64 -24.97
CA GLY A 226 -1.79 6.54 -26.36
C GLY A 226 -0.66 6.48 -27.38
N GLU A 227 0.61 6.71 -27.00
CA GLU A 227 1.75 6.69 -27.92
C GLU A 227 2.19 5.25 -28.23
N SER A 228 1.50 4.61 -29.17
CA SER A 228 1.80 3.23 -29.59
C SER A 228 2.68 3.13 -30.85
N GLY A 229 3.22 4.23 -31.37
CA GLY A 229 4.02 4.20 -32.61
C GLY A 229 5.20 3.22 -32.52
N GLY A 230 5.21 2.21 -33.39
CA GLY A 230 6.19 1.12 -33.40
C GLY A 230 5.83 -0.07 -32.49
N ASN A 231 4.75 -0.03 -31.71
CA ASN A 231 4.29 -1.18 -30.92
C ASN A 231 3.90 -2.31 -31.87
N CYS A 232 4.25 -3.54 -31.53
CA CYS A 232 3.90 -4.73 -32.31
C CYS A 232 3.63 -5.92 -31.38
N ASN A 233 2.85 -6.86 -31.90
CA ASN A 233 2.36 -8.01 -31.15
C ASN A 233 2.82 -9.28 -31.88
N ARG A 234 3.15 -10.32 -31.11
CA ARG A 234 3.57 -11.62 -31.63
C ARG A 234 2.83 -12.74 -30.94
N LEU A 235 2.37 -13.72 -31.70
CA LEU A 235 1.88 -14.97 -31.14
C LEU A 235 3.06 -15.83 -30.66
N VAL A 236 2.97 -16.37 -29.46
CA VAL A 236 3.94 -17.32 -28.92
C VAL A 236 3.19 -18.57 -28.48
N GLU A 237 3.65 -19.72 -28.96
CA GLU A 237 3.16 -21.03 -28.55
C GLU A 237 4.33 -21.88 -28.07
N ASP A 238 4.20 -22.48 -26.89
CA ASP A 238 5.23 -23.28 -26.24
C ASP A 238 4.58 -24.45 -25.49
N PHE A 239 4.70 -25.66 -26.03
CA PHE A 239 4.06 -26.89 -25.54
C PHE A 239 2.53 -26.75 -25.38
N HIS A 240 2.05 -26.68 -24.14
CA HIS A 240 0.63 -26.58 -23.78
C HIS A 240 0.23 -25.16 -23.40
N ARG A 241 0.95 -24.15 -23.94
CA ARG A 241 0.78 -22.74 -23.61
C ARG A 241 0.74 -21.93 -24.89
N ILE A 242 -0.14 -20.96 -24.94
CA ILE A 242 -0.31 -20.07 -26.08
C ILE A 242 -0.63 -18.67 -25.58
N GLY A 243 -0.07 -17.66 -26.22
CA GLY A 243 -0.09 -16.30 -25.72
C GLY A 243 0.28 -15.27 -26.78
N CYS A 244 0.09 -14.00 -26.44
CA CYS A 244 0.54 -12.87 -27.23
C CYS A 244 1.56 -12.07 -26.43
N VAL A 245 2.75 -11.89 -26.99
CA VAL A 245 3.79 -10.98 -26.48
C VAL A 245 3.67 -9.65 -27.21
N MET A 246 3.59 -8.57 -26.44
CA MET A 246 3.43 -7.20 -26.91
C MET A 246 4.73 -6.46 -26.61
N THR A 247 5.34 -5.88 -27.65
CA THR A 247 6.65 -5.20 -27.58
C THR A 247 6.61 -3.92 -28.43
N ARG A 248 7.74 -3.21 -28.51
CA ARG A 248 7.97 -2.10 -29.45
C ARG A 248 9.14 -2.41 -30.39
N LEU A 249 9.02 -2.03 -31.66
CA LEU A 249 10.06 -2.17 -32.68
C LEU A 249 11.27 -1.30 -32.33
N ASN A 250 12.48 -1.80 -32.59
CA ASN A 250 13.77 -1.20 -32.21
C ASN A 250 13.99 -1.06 -30.68
N ALA A 251 13.46 -1.97 -29.85
CA ALA A 251 13.87 -2.06 -28.45
C ALA A 251 15.41 -2.09 -28.36
N ALA A 252 15.98 -1.21 -27.54
CA ALA A 252 17.43 -1.05 -27.45
C ALA A 252 18.12 -2.36 -27.03
N GLU A 253 19.44 -2.46 -27.25
CA GLU A 253 20.22 -3.61 -26.76
C GLU A 253 20.16 -3.70 -25.23
N GLU A 254 20.14 -2.55 -24.55
CA GLU A 254 19.85 -2.39 -23.12
C GLU A 254 18.50 -1.71 -22.93
N ALA A 255 17.60 -2.33 -22.17
CA ALA A 255 16.25 -1.79 -21.94
C ALA A 255 16.31 -0.48 -21.15
N GLN A 256 15.60 0.53 -21.64
CA GLN A 256 15.35 1.79 -20.94
C GLN A 256 14.01 1.75 -20.20
N GLU A 257 13.69 2.82 -19.44
CA GLU A 257 12.37 2.96 -18.83
C GLU A 257 11.26 2.87 -19.89
N GLY A 258 10.20 2.11 -19.55
CA GLY A 258 9.06 1.86 -20.43
C GLY A 258 9.35 1.00 -21.66
N GLU A 259 10.62 0.65 -21.93
CA GLU A 259 10.97 -0.40 -22.88
C GLU A 259 10.91 -1.77 -22.21
N GLY A 260 10.35 -2.73 -22.91
CA GLY A 260 10.05 -4.04 -22.33
C GLY A 260 8.94 -4.75 -23.06
N GLN A 261 8.24 -5.63 -22.34
CA GLN A 261 7.19 -6.46 -22.91
C GLN A 261 5.99 -6.63 -21.98
N TRP A 262 4.79 -6.64 -22.56
CA TRP A 262 3.61 -7.25 -21.95
C TRP A 262 3.38 -8.64 -22.52
N ALA A 263 2.69 -9.51 -21.79
CA ALA A 263 2.13 -10.72 -22.37
C ALA A 263 0.81 -11.13 -21.72
N ILE A 264 -0.12 -11.59 -22.55
CA ILE A 264 -1.26 -12.40 -22.11
C ILE A 264 -1.06 -13.84 -22.57
N ALA A 265 -1.43 -14.80 -21.75
CA ALA A 265 -1.31 -16.22 -22.08
C ALA A 265 -2.40 -17.06 -21.43
N THR A 266 -2.63 -18.23 -22.01
CA THR A 266 -3.49 -19.29 -21.49
C THR A 266 -2.91 -20.67 -21.83
N VAL A 267 -3.65 -21.72 -21.51
CA VAL A 267 -3.29 -23.11 -21.78
C VAL A 267 -3.98 -23.61 -23.04
N THR A 268 -3.31 -24.49 -23.77
CA THR A 268 -3.87 -25.25 -24.88
C THR A 268 -3.78 -26.74 -24.60
N ASN A 269 -4.88 -27.47 -24.81
CA ASN A 269 -4.93 -28.93 -24.69
C ASN A 269 -6.11 -29.48 -25.52
N PRO A 270 -6.18 -30.81 -25.78
CA PRO A 270 -7.21 -31.39 -26.64
C PRO A 270 -8.66 -31.23 -26.15
N ALA A 271 -8.88 -30.76 -24.92
CA ALA A 271 -10.21 -30.58 -24.35
C ALA A 271 -10.75 -29.15 -24.50
N VAL A 272 -10.00 -28.23 -25.12
CA VAL A 272 -10.40 -26.85 -25.39
C VAL A 272 -10.00 -26.46 -26.82
N GLU A 273 -10.68 -25.48 -27.39
CA GLU A 273 -10.29 -24.83 -28.64
C GLU A 273 -9.74 -23.44 -28.29
N VAL A 274 -8.58 -23.07 -28.85
CA VAL A 274 -8.00 -21.75 -28.63
C VAL A 274 -8.00 -20.99 -29.94
N PHE A 275 -8.48 -19.75 -29.89
CA PHE A 275 -8.51 -18.81 -31.01
C PHE A 275 -7.75 -17.54 -30.62
N TYR A 276 -7.21 -16.84 -31.61
CA TYR A 276 -6.45 -15.61 -31.35
C TYR A 276 -6.66 -14.55 -32.43
N HIS A 277 -6.33 -13.30 -32.07
CA HIS A 277 -6.22 -12.20 -33.01
C HIS A 277 -5.21 -11.20 -32.47
N ILE A 278 -3.99 -11.19 -33.00
CA ILE A 278 -2.88 -10.48 -32.34
C ILE A 278 -2.80 -8.99 -32.69
N SER A 279 -3.53 -8.51 -33.70
CA SER A 279 -3.48 -7.09 -34.12
C SER A 279 -4.87 -6.61 -34.53
N TRP A 280 -5.44 -5.72 -33.71
CA TRP A 280 -6.71 -5.04 -33.96
C TRP A 280 -6.67 -3.62 -33.37
N ASN A 281 -7.52 -2.71 -33.86
CA ASN A 281 -7.50 -1.30 -33.44
C ASN A 281 -8.47 -1.04 -32.26
N PRO A 282 -7.95 -0.82 -31.03
CA PRO A 282 -8.78 -0.59 -29.85
C PRO A 282 -9.50 0.76 -29.83
N ALA A 283 -9.06 1.74 -30.63
CA ALA A 283 -9.73 3.02 -30.79
C ALA A 283 -10.91 2.96 -31.79
N GLY A 284 -11.05 1.85 -32.52
CA GLY A 284 -12.16 1.61 -33.45
C GLY A 284 -13.46 1.16 -32.76
N ASN A 285 -14.44 0.73 -33.54
CA ASN A 285 -15.72 0.20 -33.03
C ASN A 285 -15.61 -1.23 -32.45
N GLY A 286 -14.48 -1.91 -32.65
CA GLY A 286 -14.22 -3.27 -32.17
C GLY A 286 -15.01 -4.39 -32.86
N GLU A 287 -15.68 -4.13 -33.99
CA GLU A 287 -16.50 -5.14 -34.70
C GLU A 287 -15.67 -6.35 -35.15
N GLU A 288 -14.42 -6.14 -35.55
CA GLU A 288 -13.51 -7.18 -36.05
C GLU A 288 -13.28 -8.33 -35.07
N ILE A 289 -13.22 -8.01 -33.77
CA ILE A 289 -13.14 -8.98 -32.68
C ILE A 289 -14.54 -9.42 -32.23
N TRP A 290 -15.43 -8.44 -32.05
CA TRP A 290 -16.69 -8.69 -31.36
C TRP A 290 -17.68 -9.52 -32.17
N ARG A 291 -17.73 -9.31 -33.49
CA ARG A 291 -18.69 -10.01 -34.36
C ARG A 291 -18.48 -11.53 -34.38
N PRO A 292 -17.28 -12.08 -34.68
CA PRO A 292 -17.07 -13.52 -34.62
C PRO A 292 -17.25 -14.07 -33.20
N PHE A 293 -16.76 -13.35 -32.17
CA PHE A 293 -16.85 -13.79 -30.79
C PHE A 293 -18.31 -13.86 -30.29
N SER A 294 -19.11 -12.82 -30.51
CA SER A 294 -20.50 -12.76 -30.02
C SER A 294 -21.46 -13.69 -30.75
N GLN A 295 -21.15 -14.08 -32.00
CA GLN A 295 -21.98 -14.95 -32.81
C GLN A 295 -21.66 -16.44 -32.61
N GLU A 296 -20.39 -16.80 -32.43
CA GLU A 296 -19.95 -18.21 -32.50
C GLU A 296 -18.85 -18.56 -31.47
N GLY A 297 -18.41 -17.60 -30.65
CA GLY A 297 -17.41 -17.83 -29.61
C GLY A 297 -15.98 -18.06 -30.12
N PHE A 298 -15.64 -17.63 -31.34
CA PHE A 298 -14.29 -17.79 -31.91
C PHE A 298 -13.66 -16.45 -32.34
N LEU A 299 -12.37 -16.49 -32.69
CA LEU A 299 -11.63 -15.41 -33.35
C LEU A 299 -11.04 -15.89 -34.69
N LEU A 300 -10.72 -14.97 -35.59
CA LEU A 300 -10.32 -15.29 -36.97
C LEU A 300 -8.89 -15.86 -37.13
N ASP A 301 -8.16 -16.11 -36.05
CA ASP A 301 -6.78 -16.62 -36.05
C ASP A 301 -5.82 -15.77 -36.89
N SER A 302 -5.84 -14.46 -36.65
CA SER A 302 -4.94 -13.49 -37.31
C SER A 302 -3.60 -13.36 -36.58
N SER A 303 -2.52 -13.47 -37.34
CA SER A 303 -1.13 -13.34 -36.87
C SER A 303 -0.39 -12.15 -37.50
N ASP A 304 -1.09 -11.04 -37.76
CA ASP A 304 -0.45 -9.83 -38.30
C ASP A 304 0.49 -9.19 -37.25
N GLU A 305 1.80 -9.29 -37.46
CA GLU A 305 2.83 -8.68 -36.60
C GLU A 305 3.21 -7.25 -37.03
N THR A 306 2.45 -6.63 -37.96
CA THR A 306 2.74 -5.29 -38.45
C THR A 306 2.79 -4.28 -37.29
N PRO A 307 3.90 -3.54 -37.12
CA PRO A 307 3.99 -2.50 -36.10
C PRO A 307 3.02 -1.35 -36.35
N ALA A 308 2.49 -0.79 -35.26
CA ALA A 308 1.57 0.33 -35.31
C ALA A 308 2.24 1.56 -35.95
N ALA A 309 1.54 2.19 -36.89
CA ALA A 309 1.96 3.49 -37.40
C ALA A 309 1.87 4.58 -36.31
N ALA A 310 2.45 5.75 -36.57
CA ALA A 310 2.30 6.89 -35.66
C ALA A 310 0.81 7.27 -35.53
N GLY A 311 0.31 7.34 -34.29
CA GLY A 311 -1.10 7.63 -33.97
C GLY A 311 -2.04 6.42 -34.05
N GLU A 312 -1.57 5.26 -34.50
CA GLU A 312 -2.29 4.00 -34.42
C GLU A 312 -2.07 3.33 -33.07
N GLN A 313 -3.07 2.60 -32.59
CA GLN A 313 -3.00 1.78 -31.39
C GLN A 313 -3.29 0.33 -31.76
N LEU A 314 -2.66 -0.61 -31.04
CA LEU A 314 -2.83 -2.04 -31.28
C LEU A 314 -3.23 -2.77 -30.00
N ALA A 315 -4.09 -3.75 -30.16
CA ALA A 315 -4.44 -4.71 -29.12
C ALA A 315 -4.37 -6.14 -29.66
N CYS A 316 -4.34 -7.10 -28.74
CA CYS A 316 -4.40 -8.53 -29.03
C CYS A 316 -5.58 -9.18 -28.29
N ALA A 317 -5.97 -10.37 -28.73
CA ALA A 317 -7.07 -11.14 -28.16
C ALA A 317 -6.74 -12.64 -28.18
N ILE A 318 -7.09 -13.35 -27.10
CA ILE A 318 -7.06 -14.82 -27.02
C ILE A 318 -8.38 -15.30 -26.45
N ALA A 319 -9.02 -16.25 -27.11
CA ALA A 319 -10.28 -16.85 -26.68
C ALA A 319 -10.13 -18.36 -26.49
N VAL A 320 -10.66 -18.90 -25.40
CA VAL A 320 -10.68 -20.34 -25.11
C VAL A 320 -12.13 -20.81 -25.10
N ARG A 321 -12.50 -21.65 -26.07
CA ARG A 321 -13.82 -22.26 -26.20
C ARG A 321 -13.84 -23.69 -25.70
N PHE A 322 -14.91 -24.06 -24.99
CA PHE A 322 -15.08 -25.38 -24.44
C PHE A 322 -16.54 -25.70 -24.12
N THR A 323 -16.88 -26.98 -24.08
CA THR A 323 -18.21 -27.45 -23.68
C THR A 323 -18.16 -28.15 -22.32
N ILE A 324 -19.06 -27.76 -21.42
CA ILE A 324 -19.23 -28.35 -20.09
C ILE A 324 -20.47 -29.25 -20.10
N ARG A 325 -20.30 -30.51 -19.69
CA ARG A 325 -21.41 -31.46 -19.51
C ARG A 325 -22.23 -31.12 -18.25
N PRO A 326 -23.51 -31.55 -18.18
CA PRO A 326 -24.34 -31.40 -16.99
C PRO A 326 -23.63 -31.80 -15.69
N GLY A 327 -23.70 -30.93 -14.67
CA GLY A 327 -23.10 -31.12 -13.35
C GLY A 327 -21.57 -31.18 -13.33
N LYS A 328 -20.88 -30.75 -14.39
CA LYS A 328 -19.42 -30.70 -14.43
C LYS A 328 -18.90 -29.28 -14.23
N THR A 329 -17.67 -29.20 -13.76
CA THR A 329 -16.92 -27.96 -13.56
C THR A 329 -15.65 -28.02 -14.39
N ARG A 330 -15.21 -26.88 -14.92
CA ARG A 330 -13.92 -26.74 -15.61
C ARG A 330 -13.21 -25.47 -15.14
N LYS A 331 -11.88 -25.57 -15.03
CA LYS A 331 -10.98 -24.45 -14.74
C LYS A 331 -10.22 -24.02 -16.00
N ILE A 332 -10.13 -22.72 -16.27
CA ILE A 332 -9.38 -22.14 -17.39
C ILE A 332 -8.50 -21.00 -16.87
N PRO A 333 -7.17 -21.18 -16.83
CA PRO A 333 -6.27 -20.13 -16.39
C PRO A 333 -5.96 -19.15 -17.53
N PHE A 334 -5.92 -17.86 -17.20
CA PHE A 334 -5.27 -16.82 -17.98
C PHE A 334 -4.18 -16.15 -17.12
N VAL A 335 -3.15 -15.65 -17.78
CA VAL A 335 -2.03 -14.95 -17.13
C VAL A 335 -1.78 -13.64 -17.87
N LEU A 336 -1.58 -12.58 -17.12
CA LEU A 336 -1.01 -11.32 -17.59
C LEU A 336 0.34 -11.13 -16.92
N ALA A 337 1.38 -10.82 -17.68
CA ALA A 337 2.70 -10.49 -17.16
C ALA A 337 3.28 -9.27 -17.87
N TRP A 338 4.20 -8.57 -17.19
CA TRP A 338 4.99 -7.49 -17.77
C TRP A 338 6.47 -7.63 -17.43
N ASP A 339 7.35 -7.17 -18.30
CA ASP A 339 8.79 -7.12 -18.10
C ASP A 339 9.28 -5.73 -18.50
N PHE A 340 9.19 -4.79 -17.57
CA PHE A 340 9.79 -3.45 -17.62
C PHE A 340 10.91 -3.41 -16.57
N PRO A 341 12.17 -3.69 -16.94
CA PRO A 341 13.21 -3.99 -15.96
C PRO A 341 13.74 -2.74 -15.25
N VAL A 342 13.53 -1.56 -15.81
CA VAL A 342 14.11 -0.29 -15.35
C VAL A 342 13.01 0.63 -14.82
N THR A 343 13.29 1.26 -13.69
CA THR A 343 12.61 2.48 -13.22
C THR A 343 13.63 3.62 -13.31
N GLU A 344 13.30 4.69 -14.04
CA GLU A 344 14.08 5.92 -14.09
C GLU A 344 13.46 6.94 -13.13
N PHE A 345 14.27 7.86 -12.64
CA PHE A 345 13.83 8.96 -11.78
C PHE A 345 14.22 10.28 -12.43
N SER A 346 15.17 11.03 -11.87
CA SER A 346 15.81 12.13 -12.58
C SER A 346 16.74 11.64 -13.70
N PRO A 347 17.01 12.45 -14.75
CA PRO A 347 17.88 12.06 -15.85
C PRO A 347 19.21 11.44 -15.41
N GLY A 348 19.45 10.20 -15.83
CA GLY A 348 20.67 9.46 -15.49
C GLY A 348 20.64 8.73 -14.15
N VAL A 349 19.53 8.83 -13.39
CA VAL A 349 19.29 8.08 -12.17
C VAL A 349 18.23 7.03 -12.46
N TRP A 350 18.59 5.76 -12.29
CA TRP A 350 17.71 4.64 -12.55
C TRP A 350 18.15 3.42 -11.75
N TYR A 351 17.21 2.50 -11.54
CA TYR A 351 17.47 1.22 -10.87
C TYR A 351 16.79 0.09 -11.64
N TYR A 352 17.39 -1.10 -11.60
CA TYR A 352 16.69 -2.31 -12.01
C TYR A 352 15.68 -2.70 -10.93
N ARG A 353 14.51 -3.19 -11.35
CA ARG A 353 13.48 -3.72 -10.44
C ARG A 353 13.87 -5.08 -9.88
N ARG A 354 13.43 -5.40 -8.66
CA ARG A 354 13.79 -6.61 -7.93
C ARG A 354 13.60 -7.91 -8.72
N TYR A 355 12.49 -8.07 -9.45
CA TYR A 355 12.21 -9.31 -10.15
C TYR A 355 13.27 -9.67 -11.22
N THR A 356 14.03 -8.68 -11.68
CA THR A 356 15.10 -8.87 -12.67
C THR A 356 16.24 -9.76 -12.16
N ASP A 357 16.40 -9.89 -10.83
CA ASP A 357 17.34 -10.83 -10.22
C ASP A 357 16.99 -12.30 -10.54
N PHE A 358 15.73 -12.57 -10.85
CA PHE A 358 15.21 -13.93 -11.11
C PHE A 358 14.93 -14.20 -12.58
N PHE A 359 14.67 -13.15 -13.38
CA PHE A 359 14.27 -13.28 -14.79
C PHE A 359 15.24 -12.68 -15.79
N GLY A 360 16.16 -11.79 -15.38
CA GLY A 360 17.04 -11.04 -16.27
C GLY A 360 16.64 -9.58 -16.45
N ARG A 361 17.52 -8.78 -17.07
CA ARG A 361 17.46 -7.30 -17.12
C ARG A 361 17.26 -6.72 -18.53
N ASN A 362 17.08 -7.57 -19.55
CA ASN A 362 17.07 -7.16 -20.96
C ASN A 362 15.68 -6.79 -21.52
N GLY A 363 14.62 -6.82 -20.70
CA GLY A 363 13.25 -6.50 -21.10
C GLY A 363 12.62 -7.48 -22.10
N LYS A 364 13.17 -8.70 -22.23
CA LYS A 364 12.73 -9.73 -23.20
C LYS A 364 12.37 -11.06 -22.52
N ASN A 365 12.02 -11.03 -21.23
CA ASN A 365 11.85 -12.18 -20.35
C ASN A 365 10.39 -12.46 -19.98
N VAL A 366 9.42 -11.67 -20.46
CA VAL A 366 8.00 -11.81 -20.08
C VAL A 366 7.48 -13.24 -20.29
N TRP A 367 7.91 -13.93 -21.35
CA TRP A 367 7.51 -15.32 -21.59
C TRP A 367 8.10 -16.28 -20.54
N SER A 368 9.28 -16.00 -20.00
CA SER A 368 9.84 -16.75 -18.87
C SER A 368 8.98 -16.59 -17.62
N ILE A 369 8.45 -15.39 -17.39
CA ILE A 369 7.50 -15.09 -16.30
C ILE A 369 6.21 -15.89 -16.51
N ILE A 370 5.64 -15.88 -17.72
CA ILE A 370 4.47 -16.69 -18.09
C ILE A 370 4.69 -18.19 -17.83
N ARG A 371 5.84 -18.75 -18.28
CA ARG A 371 6.16 -20.17 -18.06
C ARG A 371 6.26 -20.52 -16.58
N THR A 372 6.79 -19.60 -15.77
CA THR A 372 6.91 -19.76 -14.33
C THR A 372 5.53 -19.72 -13.67
N ALA A 373 4.70 -18.74 -14.04
CA ALA A 373 3.35 -18.58 -13.53
C ALA A 373 2.45 -19.79 -13.81
N LEU A 374 2.38 -20.24 -15.06
CA LEU A 374 1.59 -21.43 -15.43
C LEU A 374 2.13 -22.74 -14.83
N LYS A 375 3.38 -22.77 -14.36
CA LYS A 375 3.96 -23.95 -13.71
C LYS A 375 3.73 -23.96 -12.19
N HIS A 376 3.66 -22.79 -11.56
CA HIS A 376 3.72 -22.66 -10.10
C HIS A 376 2.48 -22.02 -9.46
N SER A 377 1.49 -21.57 -10.24
CA SER A 377 0.31 -20.85 -9.74
C SER A 377 -0.47 -21.58 -8.64
N ASP A 378 -0.64 -22.90 -8.75
CA ASP A 378 -1.32 -23.69 -7.73
C ASP A 378 -0.56 -23.64 -6.39
N THR A 379 0.76 -23.82 -6.43
CA THR A 379 1.62 -23.70 -5.24
C THR A 379 1.61 -22.30 -4.66
N TRP A 380 1.57 -21.26 -5.50
CA TRP A 380 1.45 -19.88 -5.03
C TRP A 380 0.14 -19.65 -4.28
N ARG A 381 -0.99 -20.10 -4.85
CA ARG A 381 -2.30 -20.03 -4.20
C ARG A 381 -2.31 -20.78 -2.86
N GLU A 382 -1.75 -21.98 -2.82
CA GLU A 382 -1.63 -22.79 -1.60
C GLU A 382 -0.77 -22.08 -0.52
N ASN A 383 0.34 -21.47 -0.91
CA ASN A 383 1.18 -20.68 0.01
C ASN A 383 0.42 -19.47 0.55
N ILE A 384 -0.33 -18.76 -0.31
CA ILE A 384 -1.20 -17.65 0.09
C ILE A 384 -2.21 -18.12 1.14
N GLU A 385 -2.91 -19.22 0.87
CA GLU A 385 -3.88 -19.78 1.82
C GLU A 385 -3.22 -20.21 3.13
N ALA A 386 -2.07 -20.86 3.06
CA ALA A 386 -1.37 -21.39 4.22
C ALA A 386 -0.90 -20.28 5.18
N TRP A 387 -0.43 -19.13 4.68
CA TRP A 387 -0.02 -18.04 5.57
C TRP A 387 -1.21 -17.25 6.15
N GLN A 388 -2.32 -17.13 5.41
CA GLN A 388 -3.53 -16.44 5.88
C GLN A 388 -4.28 -17.28 6.92
N ALA A 389 -4.33 -18.60 6.75
CA ALA A 389 -5.18 -19.51 7.53
C ALA A 389 -5.04 -19.36 9.07
N PRO A 390 -3.83 -19.30 9.66
CA PRO A 390 -3.67 -19.14 11.12
C PRO A 390 -4.28 -17.86 11.69
N ILE A 391 -4.36 -16.79 10.89
CA ILE A 391 -4.99 -15.53 11.29
C ILE A 391 -6.50 -15.61 11.08
N LEU A 392 -6.94 -16.14 9.94
CA LEU A 392 -8.37 -16.26 9.61
C LEU A 392 -9.12 -17.16 10.60
N SER A 393 -8.48 -18.21 11.11
CA SER A 393 -9.07 -19.16 12.07
C SER A 393 -9.23 -18.60 13.49
N ARG A 394 -8.71 -17.41 13.81
CA ARG A 394 -8.78 -16.83 15.15
C ARG A 394 -10.19 -16.39 15.50
N SER A 395 -10.76 -16.89 16.58
CA SER A 395 -12.10 -16.48 17.05
C SER A 395 -12.08 -15.23 17.92
N ASP A 396 -10.90 -14.85 18.42
CA ASP A 396 -10.69 -13.67 19.26
C ASP A 396 -10.50 -12.37 18.46
N LEU A 397 -10.52 -12.45 17.13
CA LEU A 397 -10.47 -11.32 16.22
C LEU A 397 -11.78 -11.25 15.40
N PRO A 398 -12.45 -10.08 15.34
CA PRO A 398 -13.57 -9.86 14.44
C PRO A 398 -13.20 -10.08 12.98
N ASP A 399 -14.14 -10.60 12.19
CA ASP A 399 -13.93 -10.87 10.76
C ASP A 399 -13.70 -9.58 9.94
N SER A 400 -14.32 -8.46 10.34
CA SER A 400 -14.09 -7.13 9.75
C SER A 400 -12.64 -6.66 9.93
N ILE A 401 -12.04 -6.92 11.10
CA ILE A 401 -10.65 -6.55 11.39
C ILE A 401 -9.69 -7.45 10.62
N LYS A 402 -9.95 -8.78 10.56
CA LYS A 402 -9.14 -9.69 9.72
C LYS A 402 -9.18 -9.26 8.26
N MET A 403 -10.36 -8.93 7.75
CA MET A 403 -10.56 -8.42 6.39
C MET A 403 -9.70 -7.19 6.13
N ALA A 404 -9.83 -6.17 6.99
CA ALA A 404 -9.09 -4.93 6.83
C ALA A 404 -7.58 -5.16 6.95
N MET A 405 -7.10 -5.96 7.91
CA MET A 405 -5.67 -6.26 8.05
C MET A 405 -5.06 -6.80 6.76
N PHE A 406 -5.71 -7.76 6.11
CA PHE A 406 -5.21 -8.29 4.84
C PHE A 406 -5.33 -7.26 3.72
N ASN A 407 -6.49 -6.61 3.59
CA ASN A 407 -6.74 -5.68 2.50
C ASN A 407 -5.91 -4.39 2.58
N GLU A 408 -5.56 -3.89 3.77
CA GLU A 408 -4.65 -2.74 3.95
C GLU A 408 -3.20 -3.05 3.49
N LEU A 409 -2.82 -4.32 3.28
CA LEU A 409 -1.51 -4.65 2.69
C LEU A 409 -1.40 -4.25 1.21
N TYR A 410 -2.51 -3.86 0.57
CA TYR A 410 -2.51 -3.39 -0.82
C TYR A 410 -1.53 -2.24 -1.05
N THR A 411 -1.29 -1.39 -0.04
CA THR A 411 -0.36 -0.24 -0.11
C THR A 411 1.08 -0.66 -0.38
N LEU A 412 1.50 -1.88 -0.03
CA LEU A 412 2.81 -2.43 -0.42
C LEU A 412 2.92 -2.74 -1.92
N THR A 413 1.79 -2.72 -2.63
CA THR A 413 1.70 -2.92 -4.08
C THR A 413 1.43 -1.62 -4.82
N ASP A 414 0.43 -0.85 -4.39
CA ASP A 414 -0.05 0.35 -5.10
C ASP A 414 0.35 1.68 -4.43
N GLY A 415 1.06 1.65 -3.31
CA GLY A 415 1.59 2.85 -2.65
C GLY A 415 2.82 3.42 -3.37
N GLY A 416 2.88 3.32 -4.70
CA GLY A 416 4.02 3.74 -5.50
C GLY A 416 5.32 2.99 -5.16
N THR A 417 5.24 1.73 -4.75
CA THR A 417 6.35 0.98 -4.17
C THR A 417 7.57 0.85 -5.09
N LEU A 418 8.75 1.04 -4.53
CA LEU A 418 10.05 0.74 -5.12
C LEU A 418 10.66 -0.50 -4.49
N TRP A 419 11.24 -1.35 -5.33
CA TRP A 419 12.10 -2.43 -4.88
C TRP A 419 13.21 -2.66 -5.92
N SER A 420 14.42 -2.25 -5.59
CA SER A 420 15.55 -2.40 -6.51
C SER A 420 16.07 -3.84 -6.53
N ALA A 421 16.80 -4.17 -7.60
CA ALA A 421 17.61 -5.37 -7.70
C ALA A 421 18.65 -5.41 -6.57
N ALA A 422 19.06 -6.61 -6.15
CA ALA A 422 20.09 -6.78 -5.13
C ALA A 422 21.43 -6.22 -5.60
N ASP A 423 22.20 -5.70 -4.64
CA ASP A 423 23.64 -5.48 -4.78
C ASP A 423 24.40 -5.91 -3.51
N GLU A 424 25.69 -5.61 -3.45
CA GLU A 424 26.54 -5.96 -2.29
C GLU A 424 26.18 -5.19 -1.03
N ARG A 425 25.67 -3.95 -1.14
CA ARG A 425 25.29 -3.09 -0.03
C ARG A 425 23.90 -3.49 0.51
N ASP A 426 22.97 -3.72 -0.39
CA ASP A 426 21.58 -4.04 -0.11
C ASP A 426 21.26 -5.42 -0.74
N PRO A 427 21.54 -6.56 -0.05
CA PRO A 427 21.44 -7.91 -0.61
C PRO A 427 20.00 -8.38 -0.89
N LYS A 428 19.01 -7.63 -0.38
CA LYS A 428 17.59 -7.79 -0.72
C LYS A 428 17.09 -6.69 -1.66
N GLY A 429 17.95 -5.77 -2.10
CA GLY A 429 17.57 -4.54 -2.77
C GLY A 429 17.15 -3.46 -1.78
N GLN A 430 17.13 -2.22 -2.27
CA GLN A 430 16.55 -1.09 -1.56
C GLN A 430 15.03 -1.11 -1.74
N PHE A 431 14.31 -0.67 -0.71
CA PHE A 431 12.85 -0.69 -0.67
C PHE A 431 12.32 0.69 -0.29
N GLY A 432 11.11 1.01 -0.72
CA GLY A 432 10.41 2.20 -0.26
C GLY A 432 8.96 2.25 -0.74
N VAL A 433 8.06 2.67 0.12
CA VAL A 433 6.65 2.98 -0.20
C VAL A 433 6.44 4.47 -0.01
N LEU A 434 5.65 5.09 -0.88
CA LEU A 434 5.29 6.49 -0.69
C LEU A 434 4.43 6.66 0.56
N GLU A 435 4.52 7.82 1.21
CA GLU A 435 3.54 8.23 2.20
C GLU A 435 2.12 8.19 1.62
N CYS A 436 1.94 8.78 0.43
CA CYS A 436 0.79 8.57 -0.45
C CYS A 436 1.07 9.09 -1.86
N LEU A 437 0.04 9.09 -2.71
CA LEU A 437 0.14 9.55 -4.10
C LEU A 437 0.05 11.08 -4.26
N ASP A 438 -0.47 11.78 -3.24
CA ASP A 438 -0.46 13.24 -3.16
C ASP A 438 0.88 13.76 -2.65
N TYR A 439 1.38 13.13 -1.59
CA TYR A 439 2.62 13.42 -0.89
C TYR A 439 3.62 12.31 -1.23
N ARG A 440 4.20 12.40 -2.44
CA ARG A 440 5.03 11.34 -3.03
C ARG A 440 6.42 11.31 -2.43
N TRP A 441 6.49 11.02 -1.15
CA TRP A 441 7.72 10.97 -0.36
C TRP A 441 7.93 9.55 0.11
N TYR A 442 9.06 8.95 -0.22
CA TYR A 442 9.35 7.58 0.14
C TYR A 442 9.65 7.46 1.63
N GLU A 443 8.92 6.59 2.31
CA GLU A 443 9.16 6.15 3.68
C GLU A 443 9.15 7.27 4.73
N SER A 444 8.30 8.31 4.59
CA SER A 444 8.14 9.38 5.60
C SER A 444 8.18 8.81 7.03
N LEU A 445 9.22 9.17 7.78
CA LEU A 445 9.72 8.43 8.93
C LEU A 445 8.74 8.42 10.11
N ASP A 446 8.11 9.57 10.32
CA ASP A 446 7.06 9.85 11.31
C ASP A 446 5.76 9.09 10.99
N VAL A 447 5.43 8.95 9.70
CA VAL A 447 4.27 8.17 9.24
C VAL A 447 4.52 6.68 9.47
N ARG A 448 5.71 6.19 9.09
CA ARG A 448 6.07 4.77 9.22
C ARG A 448 6.23 4.32 10.66
N LEU A 449 6.37 5.23 11.64
CA LEU A 449 6.25 4.86 13.06
C LEU A 449 5.00 3.99 13.27
N TYR A 450 3.89 4.35 12.63
CA TYR A 450 2.68 3.53 12.61
C TYR A 450 2.58 2.63 11.37
N GLY A 451 2.90 3.14 10.19
CA GLY A 451 2.66 2.43 8.92
C GLY A 451 3.52 1.18 8.69
N SER A 452 4.68 1.03 9.35
CA SER A 452 5.62 -0.06 9.03
C SER A 452 5.40 -1.36 9.82
N PHE A 453 4.41 -1.45 10.72
CA PHE A 453 4.17 -2.69 11.48
C PHE A 453 3.95 -3.91 10.57
N ALA A 454 3.17 -3.75 9.50
CA ALA A 454 2.94 -4.82 8.54
C ALA A 454 4.23 -5.26 7.83
N LEU A 455 5.03 -4.31 7.34
CA LEU A 455 6.29 -4.58 6.65
C LEU A 455 7.28 -5.28 7.59
N LEU A 456 7.47 -4.77 8.81
CA LEU A 456 8.31 -5.36 9.84
C LEU A 456 7.91 -6.81 10.14
N MET A 457 6.62 -7.06 10.35
CA MET A 457 6.14 -8.37 10.79
C MET A 457 6.17 -9.43 9.70
N LEU A 458 5.99 -9.01 8.44
CA LEU A 458 5.77 -9.93 7.32
C LEU A 458 6.95 -10.01 6.36
N TRP A 459 7.71 -8.92 6.18
CA TRP A 459 8.92 -8.85 5.34
C TRP A 459 10.04 -8.07 6.05
N PRO A 460 10.52 -8.56 7.20
CA PRO A 460 11.48 -7.83 8.03
C PRO A 460 12.74 -7.40 7.29
N ASP A 461 13.26 -8.17 6.33
CA ASP A 461 14.48 -7.76 5.60
C ASP A 461 14.27 -6.48 4.77
N LEU A 462 13.02 -6.19 4.36
CA LEU A 462 12.68 -4.94 3.67
C LEU A 462 12.59 -3.77 4.64
N ASP A 463 11.99 -3.97 5.82
CA ASP A 463 11.97 -2.95 6.88
C ASP A 463 13.40 -2.61 7.35
N LYS A 464 14.27 -3.62 7.45
CA LYS A 464 15.71 -3.44 7.70
C LYS A 464 16.38 -2.56 6.65
N ALA A 465 16.12 -2.83 5.37
CA ALA A 465 16.70 -2.05 4.27
C ALA A 465 16.30 -0.57 4.33
N VAL A 466 15.04 -0.29 4.68
CA VAL A 466 14.55 1.09 4.89
C VAL A 466 15.26 1.76 6.07
N LEU A 467 15.35 1.09 7.22
CA LEU A 467 16.02 1.64 8.41
C LEU A 467 17.51 1.90 8.18
N LEU A 468 18.20 1.03 7.44
CA LEU A 468 19.60 1.25 7.04
C LEU A 468 19.75 2.44 6.08
N ALA A 469 18.79 2.66 5.17
CA ALA A 469 18.80 3.85 4.32
C ALA A 469 18.68 5.14 5.16
N PHE A 470 17.80 5.18 6.17
CA PHE A 470 17.75 6.29 7.13
C PHE A 470 19.06 6.48 7.90
N ALA A 471 19.65 5.38 8.39
CA ALA A 471 20.92 5.43 9.11
C ALA A 471 22.03 6.09 8.26
N ARG A 472 22.10 5.76 6.97
CA ARG A 472 23.05 6.37 6.02
C ARG A 472 22.75 7.83 5.75
N ALA A 473 21.48 8.22 5.71
CA ALA A 473 21.05 9.57 5.36
C ALA A 473 21.20 10.61 6.49
N ILE A 474 21.30 10.19 7.76
CA ILE A 474 21.42 11.11 8.89
C ILE A 474 22.69 11.98 8.79
N SER A 475 23.84 11.38 8.46
CA SER A 475 25.13 12.10 8.36
C SER A 475 25.30 12.90 7.06
N THR A 476 24.32 12.90 6.15
CA THR A 476 24.41 13.66 4.89
C THR A 476 23.96 15.12 5.08
N ALA A 477 24.38 15.99 4.17
CA ALA A 477 23.96 17.38 4.12
C ALA A 477 23.70 17.83 2.68
N ASP A 478 22.71 18.69 2.51
CA ASP A 478 22.40 19.37 1.26
C ASP A 478 22.03 20.83 1.57
N ASN A 479 22.95 21.73 1.22
CA ASN A 479 22.82 23.16 1.45
C ASN A 479 21.95 23.89 0.41
N THR A 480 21.32 23.16 -0.51
CA THR A 480 20.40 23.73 -1.50
C THR A 480 19.29 24.49 -0.78
N PRO A 481 19.15 25.81 -0.99
CA PRO A 481 18.07 26.58 -0.38
C PRO A 481 16.71 26.17 -0.92
N ARG A 482 15.71 26.09 -0.04
CA ARG A 482 14.32 25.73 -0.33
C ARG A 482 13.42 26.80 0.27
N VAL A 483 12.27 27.02 -0.35
CA VAL A 483 11.19 27.82 0.26
C VAL A 483 10.31 26.88 1.07
N ILE A 484 10.12 27.22 2.33
CA ILE A 484 9.23 26.48 3.23
C ILE A 484 7.79 26.88 2.92
N GLY A 485 6.95 25.90 2.56
CA GLY A 485 5.57 26.13 2.13
C GLY A 485 4.73 26.86 3.18
N TRP A 486 4.86 26.46 4.44
CA TRP A 486 4.02 26.95 5.55
C TRP A 486 4.23 28.43 5.88
N ASN A 487 5.49 28.92 5.94
CA ASN A 487 5.80 30.30 6.35
C ASN A 487 6.58 31.11 5.30
N GLN A 488 6.86 30.54 4.13
CA GLN A 488 7.64 31.15 3.05
C GLN A 488 9.08 31.52 3.43
N ALA A 489 9.60 30.99 4.53
CA ALA A 489 10.99 31.19 4.93
C ALA A 489 11.94 30.42 4.00
N SER A 490 13.21 30.82 4.00
CA SER A 490 14.26 30.05 3.33
C SER A 490 14.96 29.16 4.35
N ALA A 491 15.08 27.88 4.03
CA ALA A 491 15.85 26.89 4.79
C ALA A 491 16.74 26.09 3.85
N VAL A 492 17.76 25.42 4.39
CA VAL A 492 18.52 24.42 3.63
C VAL A 492 17.75 23.11 3.57
N ARG A 493 17.94 22.32 2.52
CA ARG A 493 17.24 21.05 2.35
C ARG A 493 17.55 20.06 3.47
N LYS A 494 18.82 19.85 3.79
CA LYS A 494 19.26 18.83 4.76
C LYS A 494 20.48 19.28 5.54
N ILE A 495 20.37 19.31 6.87
CA ILE A 495 21.48 19.57 7.79
C ILE A 495 22.07 18.22 8.25
N SER A 496 23.41 18.12 8.35
CA SER A 496 24.08 16.94 8.92
C SER A 496 23.61 16.71 10.36
N GLY A 497 23.28 15.46 10.68
CA GLY A 497 22.78 15.06 12.01
C GLY A 497 21.29 15.26 12.21
N ALA A 498 20.63 16.14 11.44
CA ALA A 498 19.17 16.17 11.38
C ALA A 498 18.68 14.86 10.75
N THR A 499 17.72 14.18 11.40
CA THR A 499 17.11 12.98 10.82
C THR A 499 16.22 13.41 9.65
N PRO A 500 16.37 12.82 8.46
CA PRO A 500 15.54 13.20 7.35
C PRO A 500 14.10 12.73 7.56
N HIS A 501 13.15 13.51 7.04
CA HIS A 501 11.73 13.20 7.01
C HIS A 501 11.47 11.99 6.10
N ASP A 502 11.93 12.08 4.84
CA ASP A 502 11.69 11.09 3.80
C ASP A 502 12.99 10.71 3.07
N LEU A 503 12.94 9.57 2.38
CA LEU A 503 14.02 9.04 1.54
C LEU A 503 13.92 9.52 0.08
N GLY A 504 13.33 10.68 -0.17
CA GLY A 504 13.25 11.31 -1.49
C GLY A 504 11.93 11.04 -2.22
N ALA A 505 11.91 11.34 -3.52
CA ALA A 505 10.72 11.30 -4.38
C ALA A 505 11.03 10.77 -5.79
N PRO A 506 9.99 10.37 -6.57
CA PRO A 506 10.19 9.75 -7.88
C PRO A 506 10.85 10.65 -8.94
N ASN A 507 10.76 11.98 -8.83
CA ASN A 507 11.38 12.91 -9.78
C ASN A 507 12.86 13.25 -9.51
N GLU A 508 13.49 12.62 -8.50
CA GLU A 508 14.86 12.94 -8.08
C GLU A 508 15.78 11.71 -8.03
N HIS A 509 16.35 11.42 -6.86
CA HIS A 509 17.21 10.27 -6.63
C HIS A 509 16.79 9.65 -5.28
N PRO A 510 15.78 8.77 -5.28
CA PRO A 510 15.36 8.05 -4.08
C PRO A 510 16.54 7.44 -3.34
N TRP A 511 16.43 7.40 -2.01
CA TRP A 511 17.44 7.00 -1.02
C TRP A 511 18.67 7.92 -0.88
N GLU A 512 19.02 8.70 -1.89
CA GLU A 512 20.20 9.57 -1.88
C GLU A 512 19.86 11.05 -1.69
N LYS A 513 18.77 11.55 -2.29
CA LYS A 513 18.25 12.92 -2.12
C LYS A 513 17.06 12.94 -1.15
N THR A 514 17.36 12.89 0.14
CA THR A 514 16.36 12.89 1.23
C THR A 514 15.74 14.26 1.50
N ASN A 515 14.74 14.36 2.39
CA ASN A 515 13.99 15.59 2.69
C ASN A 515 13.38 16.22 1.44
N TYR A 516 12.64 15.44 0.65
CA TYR A 516 11.93 15.97 -0.49
C TYR A 516 10.86 16.97 -0.06
N THR A 517 10.09 16.68 0.99
CA THR A 517 9.11 17.64 1.48
C THR A 517 9.77 18.98 1.85
N SER A 518 9.08 20.06 1.52
CA SER A 518 9.44 21.41 1.93
C SER A 518 8.24 22.17 2.45
N TYR A 519 7.16 21.46 2.83
CA TYR A 519 5.98 22.10 3.43
C TYR A 519 6.37 22.73 4.78
N GLN A 520 7.09 21.97 5.61
CA GLN A 520 7.77 22.44 6.81
C GLN A 520 9.30 22.30 6.69
N ASP A 521 10.04 22.98 7.57
CA ASP A 521 11.48 22.73 7.73
C ASP A 521 11.70 21.51 8.63
N CYS A 522 11.80 20.34 8.00
CA CYS A 522 11.99 19.08 8.71
C CYS A 522 13.33 18.98 9.45
N ASN A 523 14.30 19.86 9.19
CA ASN A 523 15.53 19.90 9.98
C ASN A 523 15.30 20.37 11.43
N LEU A 524 14.11 20.90 11.72
CA LEU A 524 13.72 21.39 13.03
C LEU A 524 12.78 20.44 13.76
N TRP A 525 12.36 19.33 13.14
CA TRP A 525 11.36 18.44 13.70
C TRP A 525 11.87 17.66 14.93
N LYS A 526 11.00 17.52 15.93
CA LYS A 526 11.35 16.97 17.25
C LYS A 526 11.11 15.47 17.39
N ASP A 527 10.23 14.91 16.56
CA ASP A 527 9.83 13.51 16.56
C ASP A 527 10.78 12.61 15.73
N LEU A 528 11.20 13.04 14.54
CA LEU A 528 11.97 12.22 13.59
C LEU A 528 13.18 11.47 14.21
N PRO A 529 14.06 12.11 15.02
CA PRO A 529 15.18 11.39 15.65
C PRO A 529 14.71 10.34 16.65
N CYS A 530 13.61 10.60 17.36
CA CYS A 530 13.02 9.66 18.30
C CYS A 530 12.43 8.46 17.56
N ASP A 531 11.68 8.72 16.48
CA ASP A 531 11.04 7.70 15.66
C ASP A 531 12.06 6.77 15.02
N PHE A 532 13.20 7.30 14.58
CA PHE A 532 14.31 6.51 14.07
C PHE A 532 14.82 5.49 15.11
N VAL A 533 15.14 5.96 16.32
CA VAL A 533 15.68 5.12 17.40
C VAL A 533 14.67 4.05 17.83
N LEU A 534 13.41 4.45 18.03
CA LEU A 534 12.35 3.55 18.44
C LEU A 534 12.09 2.46 17.39
N GLN A 535 12.12 2.80 16.09
CA GLN A 535 11.91 1.83 15.02
C GLN A 535 13.09 0.87 14.86
N ILE A 536 14.35 1.32 15.05
CA ILE A 536 15.52 0.42 15.09
C ILE A 536 15.38 -0.61 16.21
N TYR A 537 15.05 -0.14 17.43
CA TYR A 537 14.93 -1.06 18.55
C TYR A 537 13.74 -2.01 18.39
N ARG A 538 12.61 -1.50 17.86
CA ARG A 538 11.44 -2.30 17.49
C ARG A 538 11.81 -3.40 16.49
N TYR A 539 12.54 -3.05 15.42
CA TYR A 539 13.02 -4.02 14.44
C TYR A 539 13.82 -5.14 15.13
N PHE A 540 14.83 -4.77 15.90
CA PHE A 540 15.70 -5.76 16.55
C PHE A 540 14.92 -6.69 17.49
N LEU A 541 14.02 -6.14 18.32
CA LEU A 541 13.24 -6.94 19.25
C LEU A 541 12.27 -7.88 18.53
N LEU A 542 11.49 -7.36 17.59
CA LEU A 542 10.41 -8.10 16.94
C LEU A 542 10.90 -9.08 15.87
N THR A 543 12.18 -9.01 15.48
CA THR A 543 12.86 -10.00 14.61
C THR A 543 13.69 -11.02 15.38
N GLY A 544 13.51 -11.12 16.71
CA GLY A 544 14.08 -12.19 17.53
C GLY A 544 15.32 -11.79 18.35
N SER A 545 15.70 -10.51 18.36
CA SER A 545 16.81 -9.98 19.17
C SER A 545 18.18 -10.60 18.88
N THR A 546 18.44 -10.93 17.61
CA THR A 546 19.67 -11.60 17.17
C THR A 546 20.55 -10.78 16.24
N ASP A 547 20.02 -9.74 15.59
CA ASP A 547 20.74 -8.99 14.55
C ASP A 547 21.60 -7.85 15.16
N PHE A 548 22.69 -8.24 15.81
CA PHE A 548 23.63 -7.28 16.42
C PHE A 548 24.44 -6.49 15.39
N GLU A 549 24.63 -7.04 14.19
CA GLU A 549 25.30 -6.33 13.08
C GLU A 549 24.47 -5.13 12.64
N PHE A 550 23.14 -5.29 12.50
CA PHE A 550 22.21 -4.18 12.25
C PHE A 550 22.29 -3.09 13.33
N LEU A 551 22.22 -3.45 14.61
CA LEU A 551 22.33 -2.47 15.69
C LEU A 551 23.68 -1.73 15.66
N GLN A 552 24.77 -2.45 15.37
CA GLN A 552 26.09 -1.88 15.28
C GLN A 552 26.20 -0.90 14.10
N GLU A 553 25.61 -1.23 12.96
CA GLU A 553 25.57 -0.36 11.77
C GLU A 553 24.74 0.91 12.00
N CYS A 554 23.62 0.81 12.73
CA CYS A 554 22.78 1.97 13.04
C CYS A 554 23.30 2.85 14.20
N TRP A 555 24.17 2.33 15.07
CA TRP A 555 24.59 3.02 16.29
C TRP A 555 25.16 4.44 16.06
N PRO A 556 26.07 4.68 15.09
CA PRO A 556 26.59 6.03 14.85
C PRO A 556 25.49 7.03 14.51
N ALA A 557 24.51 6.61 13.69
CA ALA A 557 23.40 7.44 13.29
C ALA A 557 22.45 7.75 14.46
N ILE A 558 22.21 6.78 15.36
CA ILE A 558 21.44 7.01 16.61
C ILE A 558 22.13 8.10 17.45
N VAL A 559 23.46 7.98 17.62
CA VAL A 559 24.20 8.94 18.44
C VAL A 559 24.16 10.34 17.84
N GLU A 560 24.37 10.46 16.53
CA GLU A 560 24.33 11.75 15.82
C GLU A 560 22.93 12.39 15.88
N ALA A 561 21.88 11.60 15.62
CA ALA A 561 20.50 12.07 15.60
C ALA A 561 20.03 12.60 16.96
N LEU A 562 20.30 11.86 18.05
CA LEU A 562 19.92 12.30 19.40
C LEU A 562 20.75 13.49 19.88
N ALA A 563 22.04 13.56 19.51
CA ALA A 563 22.89 14.70 19.82
C ALA A 563 22.40 15.98 19.11
N TYR A 564 21.97 15.86 17.85
CA TYR A 564 21.36 16.96 17.11
C TYR A 564 20.04 17.41 17.76
N LEU A 565 19.15 16.46 18.08
CA LEU A 565 17.87 16.77 18.73
C LEU A 565 18.05 17.48 20.09
N LYS A 566 19.04 17.07 20.88
CA LYS A 566 19.36 17.72 22.16
C LYS A 566 19.74 19.20 22.03
N THR A 567 20.17 19.66 20.85
CA THR A 567 20.47 21.09 20.63
C THR A 567 19.24 21.99 20.71
N PHE A 568 18.04 21.40 20.63
CA PHE A 568 16.77 22.09 20.80
C PHE A 568 16.25 22.09 22.23
N ASP A 569 17.02 21.60 23.22
CA ASP A 569 16.76 21.85 24.64
C ASP A 569 17.45 23.17 25.02
N LEU A 570 16.64 24.22 25.13
CA LEU A 570 17.09 25.60 25.25
C LEU A 570 17.19 26.08 26.69
N ASP A 571 16.53 25.39 27.64
CA ASP A 571 16.56 25.72 29.07
C ASP A 571 17.38 24.72 29.94
N ASP A 572 17.99 23.70 29.31
CA ASP A 572 18.76 22.60 29.92
C ASP A 572 17.97 21.75 30.94
N ASP A 573 16.63 21.69 30.77
CA ASP A 573 15.75 20.83 31.55
C ASP A 573 15.83 19.34 31.14
N GLY A 574 16.52 19.05 30.03
CA GLY A 574 16.70 17.70 29.49
C GLY A 574 15.70 17.32 28.40
N ILE A 575 14.77 18.20 28.00
CA ILE A 575 13.73 17.96 27.01
C ILE A 575 13.84 18.99 25.87
N PRO A 576 13.93 18.53 24.60
CA PRO A 576 13.82 19.43 23.45
C PRO A 576 12.47 20.17 23.39
N GLU A 577 12.46 21.50 23.24
CA GLU A 577 11.21 22.26 23.16
C GLU A 577 10.66 22.40 21.73
N ASN A 578 9.35 22.19 21.57
CA ASN A 578 8.63 22.61 20.38
C ASN A 578 8.63 24.15 20.27
N SER A 579 8.85 24.65 19.06
CA SER A 579 9.19 26.05 18.81
C SER A 579 7.98 26.97 18.56
N GLY A 580 6.75 26.42 18.51
CA GLY A 580 5.55 27.13 18.09
C GLY A 580 5.30 27.13 16.58
N ALA A 581 6.27 26.70 15.77
CA ALA A 581 6.03 26.23 14.41
C ALA A 581 5.62 24.75 14.45
N PRO A 582 4.84 24.23 13.48
CA PRO A 582 4.61 22.79 13.38
C PRO A 582 5.91 22.06 13.04
N ASP A 583 6.54 21.50 14.07
CA ASP A 583 7.84 20.84 14.03
C ASP A 583 7.74 19.35 14.42
N GLN A 584 6.70 18.69 13.91
CA GLN A 584 6.36 17.27 14.11
C GLN A 584 5.24 16.84 13.12
N THR A 585 4.91 15.54 13.08
CA THR A 585 3.97 14.88 12.13
C THR A 585 2.60 15.58 12.00
N PHE A 586 2.07 16.20 13.06
CA PHE A 586 0.90 17.06 13.00
C PHE A 586 1.30 18.44 12.45
N ASP A 587 1.74 18.47 11.21
CA ASP A 587 2.44 19.57 10.53
C ASP A 587 1.60 20.85 10.25
N ASP A 588 0.34 20.89 10.68
CA ASP A 588 -0.50 22.10 10.74
C ASP A 588 -1.04 22.38 12.16
N TRP A 589 -0.54 21.64 13.17
CA TRP A 589 -0.89 21.81 14.57
C TRP A 589 0.32 22.32 15.37
N GLN A 590 0.25 23.58 15.79
CA GLN A 590 1.31 24.21 16.57
C GLN A 590 1.39 23.64 17.98
N MET A 591 2.59 23.25 18.39
CA MET A 591 2.95 22.92 19.77
C MET A 591 4.05 23.87 20.24
N ARG A 592 4.08 24.19 21.54
CA ARG A 592 5.06 25.12 22.11
C ARG A 592 5.54 24.71 23.50
N GLY A 593 6.85 24.76 23.70
CA GLY A 593 7.51 24.29 24.92
C GLY A 593 7.60 22.76 24.93
N VAL A 594 7.45 22.15 26.09
CA VAL A 594 7.41 20.69 26.21
C VAL A 594 6.02 20.20 25.81
N SER A 595 5.91 19.34 24.79
CA SER A 595 4.65 18.70 24.39
C SER A 595 4.54 17.27 24.91
N ALA A 596 3.31 16.78 25.07
CA ALA A 596 3.07 15.39 25.46
C ALA A 596 3.56 14.41 24.38
N TYR A 597 3.35 14.76 23.11
CA TYR A 597 3.76 13.92 21.99
C TYR A 597 5.29 13.84 21.86
N CYS A 598 5.97 14.95 21.54
CA CYS A 598 7.42 14.96 21.30
C CYS A 598 8.23 14.67 22.57
N GLY A 599 7.81 15.23 23.72
CA GLY A 599 8.46 14.98 25.00
C GLY A 599 8.38 13.51 25.41
N GLY A 600 7.23 12.87 25.21
CA GLY A 600 7.07 11.44 25.47
C GLY A 600 7.94 10.58 24.56
N LEU A 601 7.95 10.88 23.26
CA LEU A 601 8.80 10.20 22.27
C LEU A 601 10.29 10.33 22.62
N TRP A 602 10.74 11.51 23.05
CA TRP A 602 12.11 11.76 23.49
C TRP A 602 12.50 10.86 24.66
N LEU A 603 11.69 10.81 25.72
CA LEU A 603 11.96 9.95 26.88
C LEU A 603 12.07 8.47 26.48
N ALA A 604 11.15 8.00 25.62
CA ALA A 604 11.15 6.62 25.14
C ALA A 604 12.36 6.31 24.24
N ALA A 605 12.77 7.26 23.39
CA ALA A 605 13.93 7.11 22.52
C ALA A 605 15.25 7.07 23.32
N LEU A 606 15.38 7.86 24.39
CA LEU A 606 16.53 7.79 25.29
C LEU A 606 16.62 6.41 25.96
N GLU A 607 15.52 5.88 26.48
CA GLU A 607 15.46 4.53 27.03
C GLU A 607 15.84 3.47 25.97
N GLY A 608 15.33 3.63 24.74
CA GLY A 608 15.67 2.77 23.60
C GLY A 608 17.16 2.80 23.27
N ALA A 609 17.77 3.98 23.17
CA ALA A 609 19.20 4.12 22.88
C ALA A 609 20.08 3.54 24.00
N ILE A 610 19.70 3.72 25.27
CA ILE A 610 20.37 3.11 26.43
C ILE A 610 20.32 1.58 26.32
N ALA A 611 19.16 1.01 25.97
CA ALA A 611 18.99 -0.42 25.80
C ALA A 611 19.86 -0.97 24.64
N ILE A 612 19.83 -0.33 23.47
CA ILE A 612 20.66 -0.70 22.32
C ILE A 612 22.15 -0.67 22.68
N GLY A 613 22.63 0.44 23.26
CA GLY A 613 24.04 0.58 23.63
C GLY A 613 24.49 -0.49 24.64
N SER A 614 23.65 -0.78 25.63
CA SER A 614 23.90 -1.83 26.62
C SER A 614 23.95 -3.23 25.98
N LEU A 615 23.06 -3.51 25.02
CA LEU A 615 23.06 -4.75 24.26
C LEU A 615 24.35 -4.93 23.46
N LEU A 616 24.82 -3.88 22.78
CA LEU A 616 26.08 -3.89 22.02
C LEU A 616 27.30 -4.11 22.91
N ILE A 617 27.38 -3.43 24.07
CA ILE A 617 28.45 -3.66 25.06
C ILE A 617 28.45 -5.13 25.50
N ASN A 618 27.30 -5.66 25.91
CA ASN A 618 27.17 -7.03 26.40
C ASN A 618 27.50 -8.07 25.32
N HIS A 619 27.09 -7.84 24.07
CA HIS A 619 27.39 -8.71 22.95
C HIS A 619 28.90 -8.73 22.66
N ASN A 620 29.52 -7.56 22.56
CA ASN A 620 30.96 -7.43 22.27
C ASN A 620 31.83 -8.08 23.36
N GLN A 621 31.45 -7.95 24.64
CA GLN A 621 32.13 -8.63 25.75
C GLN A 621 32.03 -10.16 25.66
N LYS A 622 30.87 -10.69 25.26
CA LYS A 622 30.64 -12.15 25.14
C LYS A 622 31.33 -12.76 23.92
N SER A 623 31.44 -12.01 22.82
CA SER A 623 32.00 -12.51 21.55
C SER A 623 33.53 -12.63 21.55
N GLY A 624 34.21 -12.25 22.64
CA GLY A 624 35.65 -12.47 22.81
C GLY A 624 36.54 -11.71 21.81
N LYS A 625 35.99 -10.72 21.09
CA LYS A 625 36.78 -9.76 20.32
C LYS A 625 37.68 -8.99 21.31
N ASP A 626 38.98 -8.91 21.03
CA ASP A 626 39.99 -8.40 21.95
C ASP A 626 39.59 -6.99 22.46
N SER A 627 39.60 -6.80 23.78
CA SER A 627 39.17 -5.55 24.43
C SER A 627 40.00 -4.31 24.05
N ASN A 628 41.13 -4.50 23.36
CA ASN A 628 42.01 -3.44 22.87
C ASN A 628 41.68 -3.00 21.42
N GLU A 629 40.83 -3.73 20.68
CA GLU A 629 40.37 -3.36 19.32
C GLU A 629 38.91 -2.89 19.31
N LEU A 630 38.16 -3.09 20.39
CA LEU A 630 36.78 -2.64 20.55
C LEU A 630 36.74 -1.25 21.21
N PRO A 631 36.10 -0.25 20.61
CA PRO A 631 35.92 1.02 21.29
C PRO A 631 34.74 0.93 22.27
N ILE A 632 34.92 0.26 23.41
CA ILE A 632 33.92 0.23 24.50
C ILE A 632 33.54 1.66 24.94
N ASN A 633 34.49 2.60 24.83
CA ASN A 633 34.27 4.02 25.07
C ASN A 633 33.27 4.67 24.10
N ASP A 634 33.09 4.14 22.89
CA ASP A 634 32.17 4.69 21.88
C ASP A 634 30.70 4.40 22.21
N TYR A 635 30.43 3.43 23.10
CA TYR A 635 29.08 3.12 23.58
C TYR A 635 28.81 3.75 24.95
N GLN A 636 29.77 3.65 25.87
CA GLN A 636 29.54 3.99 27.28
C GLN A 636 29.28 5.49 27.50
N LEU A 637 29.99 6.37 26.80
CA LEU A 637 29.83 7.82 26.96
C LEU A 637 28.44 8.30 26.49
N PRO A 638 27.94 7.95 25.28
CA PRO A 638 26.57 8.25 24.88
C PRO A 638 25.53 7.72 25.88
N ILE A 639 25.66 6.47 26.33
CA ILE A 639 24.73 5.88 27.32
C ILE A 639 24.66 6.72 28.60
N THR A 640 25.80 7.12 29.15
CA THR A 640 25.85 7.95 30.36
C THR A 640 25.21 9.32 30.12
N ASN A 641 25.39 9.93 28.94
CA ASN A 641 24.71 11.18 28.59
C ASN A 641 23.19 11.01 28.54
N TYR A 642 22.70 9.95 27.89
CA TYR A 642 21.27 9.67 27.79
C TYR A 642 20.64 9.41 29.15
N GLN A 643 21.32 8.67 30.03
CA GLN A 643 20.88 8.48 31.42
C GLN A 643 20.75 9.81 32.16
N ASN A 644 21.76 10.69 32.06
CA ASN A 644 21.72 12.00 32.70
C ASN A 644 20.58 12.89 32.17
N TRP A 645 20.34 12.90 30.86
CA TRP A 645 19.23 13.65 30.28
C TRP A 645 17.88 13.11 30.74
N LEU A 646 17.72 11.78 30.72
CA LEU A 646 16.50 11.12 31.15
C LEU A 646 16.17 11.36 32.63
N GLU A 647 17.18 11.29 33.51
CA GLU A 647 17.03 11.54 34.95
C GLU A 647 16.53 12.97 35.24
N LYS A 648 16.96 13.96 34.45
CA LYS A 648 16.46 15.34 34.53
C LYS A 648 15.05 15.49 33.93
N ALA A 649 14.86 14.96 32.73
CA ALA A 649 13.69 15.20 31.89
C ALA A 649 12.40 14.57 32.45
N LYS A 650 12.48 13.33 32.95
CA LYS A 650 11.31 12.57 33.38
C LYS A 650 10.44 13.26 34.45
N PRO A 651 10.98 13.77 35.57
CA PRO A 651 10.15 14.50 36.54
C PRO A 651 9.56 15.80 35.96
N ILE A 652 10.28 16.48 35.08
CA ILE A 652 9.85 17.76 34.48
C ILE A 652 8.71 17.55 33.49
N TYR A 653 8.79 16.49 32.66
CA TYR A 653 7.70 16.09 31.78
C TYR A 653 6.40 15.84 32.56
N GLN A 654 6.51 15.10 33.67
CA GLN A 654 5.37 14.84 34.55
C GLN A 654 4.81 16.14 35.16
N GLU A 655 5.67 17.00 35.71
CA GLU A 655 5.26 18.26 36.35
C GLU A 655 4.61 19.24 35.38
N LYS A 656 5.19 19.43 34.18
CA LYS A 656 4.71 20.40 33.19
C LYS A 656 3.36 19.99 32.58
N LEU A 657 3.11 18.69 32.40
CA LEU A 657 2.02 18.23 31.52
C LEU A 657 0.87 17.51 32.23
N TRP A 658 1.11 16.80 33.34
CA TRP A 658 0.03 16.07 33.99
C TRP A 658 -0.93 17.03 34.71
N ASN A 659 -2.19 17.07 34.27
CA ASN A 659 -3.20 17.97 34.85
C ASN A 659 -4.08 17.32 35.94
N GLY A 660 -3.82 16.06 36.31
CA GLY A 660 -4.63 15.28 37.24
C GLY A 660 -5.59 14.29 36.58
N GLN A 661 -5.79 14.37 35.25
CA GLN A 661 -6.67 13.46 34.51
C GLN A 661 -6.04 12.97 33.19
N TYR A 662 -5.39 13.86 32.44
CA TYR A 662 -4.71 13.57 31.18
C TYR A 662 -3.46 14.46 31.04
N TYR A 663 -2.66 14.24 30.00
CA TYR A 663 -1.51 15.09 29.69
C TYR A 663 -1.95 16.24 28.79
N ARG A 664 -1.59 17.47 29.19
CA ARG A 664 -1.80 18.68 28.39
C ARG A 664 -1.15 18.51 27.01
N LEU A 665 -1.69 19.17 26.00
CA LEU A 665 -1.10 19.20 24.65
C LEU A 665 0.37 19.61 24.72
N ASP A 666 0.64 20.74 25.39
CA ASP A 666 1.97 21.26 25.66
C ASP A 666 1.99 22.16 26.90
N SER A 667 3.17 22.67 27.26
CA SER A 667 3.40 23.48 28.46
C SER A 667 3.14 24.99 28.29
N GLU A 668 3.09 25.51 27.06
CA GLU A 668 3.06 26.97 26.83
C GLU A 668 1.87 27.51 26.01
N SER A 669 1.13 26.67 25.30
CA SER A 669 -0.03 27.12 24.50
C SER A 669 -1.24 27.48 25.37
N GLY A 670 -1.34 26.90 26.57
CA GLY A 670 -2.53 26.99 27.41
C GLY A 670 -3.74 26.20 26.88
N SER A 671 -3.53 25.30 25.92
CA SER A 671 -4.59 24.45 25.38
C SER A 671 -5.07 23.42 26.41
N GLU A 672 -6.38 23.21 26.44
CA GLU A 672 -7.05 22.18 27.25
C GLU A 672 -7.59 21.05 26.36
N VAL A 673 -7.04 20.91 25.16
CA VAL A 673 -7.38 19.84 24.22
C VAL A 673 -6.85 18.50 24.75
N VAL A 674 -7.72 17.49 24.72
CA VAL A 674 -7.34 16.09 24.85
C VAL A 674 -6.83 15.64 23.48
N MET A 675 -5.52 15.44 23.37
CA MET A 675 -4.91 14.89 22.16
C MET A 675 -4.99 13.36 22.17
N ALA A 676 -5.44 12.75 21.07
CA ALA A 676 -5.58 11.30 20.95
C ALA A 676 -4.24 10.58 21.10
N ASP A 677 -3.16 11.17 20.58
CA ASP A 677 -1.82 10.59 20.55
C ASP A 677 -0.87 11.11 21.65
N GLN A 678 -1.43 11.72 22.71
CA GLN A 678 -0.67 12.36 23.80
C GLN A 678 0.35 11.44 24.51
N LEU A 679 0.21 10.12 24.41
CA LEU A 679 1.08 9.13 25.07
C LEU A 679 1.74 8.17 24.08
N CYS A 680 2.00 8.61 22.84
CA CYS A 680 2.73 7.84 21.83
C CYS A 680 4.06 7.26 22.36
N GLY A 681 4.87 8.08 23.03
CA GLY A 681 6.12 7.62 23.63
C GLY A 681 5.94 6.51 24.67
N GLN A 682 4.88 6.57 25.48
CA GLN A 682 4.59 5.54 26.48
C GLN A 682 4.07 4.24 25.83
N PHE A 683 3.30 4.35 24.76
CA PHE A 683 2.95 3.18 23.94
C PHE A 683 4.21 2.46 23.46
N TYR A 684 5.16 3.21 22.90
CA TYR A 684 6.42 2.66 22.42
C TYR A 684 7.33 2.14 23.52
N ALA A 685 7.46 2.84 24.65
CA ALA A 685 8.23 2.37 25.79
C ALA A 685 7.76 0.98 26.22
N LYS A 686 6.43 0.81 26.40
CA LYS A 686 5.86 -0.46 26.79
C LYS A 686 5.94 -1.52 25.69
N LEU A 687 5.79 -1.14 24.42
CA LEU A 687 5.90 -2.05 23.26
C LEU A 687 7.29 -2.69 23.20
N LEU A 688 8.31 -1.91 23.55
CA LEU A 688 9.71 -2.30 23.45
C LEU A 688 10.28 -2.86 24.76
N GLY A 689 9.43 -3.10 25.78
CA GLY A 689 9.86 -3.58 27.09
C GLY A 689 10.81 -2.63 27.81
N LEU A 690 10.73 -1.33 27.50
CA LEU A 690 11.48 -0.27 28.15
C LEU A 690 10.78 0.18 29.43
N PRO A 691 11.48 0.87 30.35
CA PRO A 691 10.84 1.45 31.53
C PRO A 691 9.72 2.42 31.15
N ASP A 692 8.63 2.41 31.92
CA ASP A 692 7.52 3.34 31.73
C ASP A 692 8.00 4.79 31.90
N ILE A 693 7.65 5.67 30.97
CA ILE A 693 8.02 7.08 31.00
C ILE A 693 7.09 7.89 31.93
N VAL A 694 5.89 7.37 32.22
CA VAL A 694 4.90 7.97 33.11
C VAL A 694 4.27 6.93 34.06
N PRO A 695 3.69 7.33 35.20
CA PRO A 695 3.01 6.39 36.11
C PRO A 695 1.84 5.66 35.44
N GLN A 696 1.67 4.37 35.73
CA GLN A 696 0.68 3.51 35.10
C GLN A 696 -0.77 4.02 35.29
N GLU A 697 -1.09 4.56 36.45
CA GLU A 697 -2.38 5.16 36.76
C GLU A 697 -2.69 6.38 35.89
N CYS A 698 -1.67 7.17 35.53
CA CYS A 698 -1.80 8.29 34.61
C CYS A 698 -2.10 7.81 33.20
N VAL A 699 -1.48 6.70 32.77
CA VAL A 699 -1.74 6.08 31.46
C VAL A 699 -3.19 5.65 31.33
N ILE A 700 -3.70 4.90 32.32
CA ILE A 700 -5.08 4.42 32.33
C ILE A 700 -6.06 5.60 32.29
N SER A 701 -5.84 6.61 33.15
CA SER A 701 -6.70 7.80 33.19
C SER A 701 -6.69 8.59 31.87
N ALA A 702 -5.52 8.75 31.24
CA ALA A 702 -5.38 9.44 29.96
C ALA A 702 -6.07 8.67 28.82
N LEU A 703 -5.87 7.35 28.71
CA LEU A 703 -6.52 6.52 27.69
C LEU A 703 -8.04 6.49 27.84
N GLU A 704 -8.55 6.43 29.08
CA GLU A 704 -9.98 6.58 29.35
C GLU A 704 -10.50 7.94 28.90
N THR A 705 -9.75 9.00 29.20
CA THR A 705 -10.14 10.37 28.80
C THR A 705 -10.14 10.55 27.29
N VAL A 706 -9.16 9.99 26.58
CA VAL A 706 -9.10 9.95 25.11
C VAL A 706 -10.27 9.17 24.54
N TYR A 707 -10.53 7.95 25.03
CA TYR A 707 -11.63 7.11 24.55
C TYR A 707 -12.99 7.80 24.73
N GLU A 708 -13.22 8.43 25.88
CA GLU A 708 -14.47 9.15 26.14
C GLU A 708 -14.60 10.42 25.31
N SER A 709 -13.55 11.26 25.25
CA SER A 709 -13.63 12.60 24.66
C SER A 709 -13.44 12.55 23.14
N CYS A 710 -12.34 11.97 22.68
CA CYS A 710 -11.94 11.95 21.28
C CYS A 710 -12.79 10.98 20.45
N PHE A 711 -13.31 9.89 21.04
CA PHE A 711 -14.12 8.90 20.32
C PHE A 711 -15.61 8.99 20.68
N LEU A 712 -16.02 8.64 21.90
CA LEU A 712 -17.46 8.51 22.19
C LEU A 712 -18.23 9.83 22.10
N LYS A 713 -17.67 10.93 22.61
CA LYS A 713 -18.31 12.26 22.57
C LYS A 713 -18.14 12.97 21.23
N PHE A 714 -17.06 12.68 20.50
CA PHE A 714 -16.88 13.18 19.15
C PHE A 714 -17.86 12.50 18.18
N ASN A 715 -18.86 13.24 17.72
CA ASN A 715 -19.87 12.75 16.78
C ASN A 715 -20.46 11.39 17.20
N GLN A 716 -20.71 11.21 18.50
CA GLN A 716 -21.33 10.00 19.08
C GLN A 716 -20.58 8.68 18.80
N GLY A 717 -19.27 8.76 18.48
CA GLY A 717 -18.44 7.59 18.19
C GLY A 717 -18.71 6.93 16.84
N GLU A 718 -19.29 7.65 15.87
CA GLU A 718 -19.64 7.09 14.56
C GLU A 718 -18.47 7.00 13.57
N PHE A 719 -17.38 7.74 13.80
CA PHE A 719 -16.29 7.91 12.83
C PHE A 719 -14.93 7.37 13.29
N GLY A 720 -14.66 7.40 14.60
CA GLY A 720 -13.35 7.14 15.20
C GLY A 720 -12.95 8.24 16.17
N ALA A 721 -11.75 8.14 16.73
CA ALA A 721 -11.17 9.14 17.61
C ALA A 721 -10.64 10.32 16.79
N ALA A 722 -11.14 11.53 17.05
CA ALA A 722 -10.56 12.77 16.54
C ALA A 722 -9.20 13.03 17.17
N ASN A 723 -8.29 13.66 16.43
CA ASN A 723 -6.93 13.95 16.90
C ASN A 723 -6.89 14.83 18.16
N GLY A 724 -7.82 15.79 18.30
CA GLY A 724 -7.83 16.76 19.39
C GLY A 724 -9.17 17.43 19.62
N VAL A 725 -9.78 17.20 20.79
CA VAL A 725 -11.05 17.82 21.21
C VAL A 725 -11.03 18.22 22.67
N MET A 726 -11.98 19.05 23.09
CA MET A 726 -12.25 19.33 24.51
C MET A 726 -12.86 18.10 25.21
N LEU A 727 -12.90 18.11 26.54
CA LEU A 727 -13.46 17.00 27.35
C LEU A 727 -14.92 16.64 27.03
N ASP A 728 -15.68 17.55 26.45
CA ASP A 728 -17.06 17.33 26.02
C ASP A 728 -17.18 16.85 24.55
N GLY A 729 -16.05 16.63 23.87
CA GLY A 729 -15.98 16.24 22.46
C GLY A 729 -16.09 17.39 21.47
N SER A 730 -16.21 18.64 21.94
CA SER A 730 -16.32 19.82 21.09
C SER A 730 -14.95 20.30 20.59
N PRO A 731 -14.88 21.00 19.44
CA PRO A 731 -13.64 21.60 18.95
C PRO A 731 -13.20 22.77 19.85
N GLU A 732 -11.91 22.86 20.18
CA GLU A 732 -11.36 24.08 20.80
C GLU A 732 -11.47 25.28 19.84
N LYS A 733 -11.12 25.06 18.56
CA LYS A 733 -11.21 26.05 17.48
C LYS A 733 -12.11 25.49 16.37
N PRO A 734 -13.35 25.96 16.25
CA PRO A 734 -14.22 25.59 15.13
C PRO A 734 -13.57 25.96 13.80
N GLY A 735 -13.35 24.97 12.94
CA GLY A 735 -12.69 25.16 11.63
C GLY A 735 -11.20 24.78 11.59
N ALA A 736 -10.60 24.37 12.71
CA ALA A 736 -9.28 23.74 12.69
C ALA A 736 -9.31 22.45 11.85
N THR A 737 -8.26 22.21 11.08
CA THR A 737 -8.15 21.11 10.11
C THR A 737 -7.76 19.82 10.82
N HIS A 738 -6.54 19.74 11.36
CA HIS A 738 -5.95 18.53 11.93
C HIS A 738 -6.64 18.04 13.21
N PRO A 739 -6.97 18.88 14.20
CA PRO A 739 -7.57 18.39 15.45
C PRO A 739 -8.92 17.66 15.26
N LEU A 740 -9.68 18.02 14.22
CA LEU A 740 -11.02 17.50 13.98
C LEU A 740 -11.07 16.36 12.96
N GLU A 741 -9.90 15.93 12.49
CA GLU A 741 -9.74 14.76 11.65
C GLU A 741 -9.63 13.48 12.49
N VAL A 742 -10.12 12.39 11.91
CA VAL A 742 -9.85 11.03 12.39
C VAL A 742 -8.74 10.47 11.52
N TRP A 743 -7.51 10.45 12.04
CA TRP A 743 -6.38 9.84 11.33
C TRP A 743 -6.44 8.32 11.48
N THR A 744 -6.56 7.62 10.35
CA THR A 744 -6.85 6.17 10.32
C THR A 744 -5.74 5.39 11.03
N GLY A 745 -4.48 5.67 10.69
CA GLY A 745 -3.33 5.01 11.30
C GLY A 745 -3.12 5.34 12.78
N ILE A 746 -3.38 6.58 13.20
CA ILE A 746 -3.33 6.97 14.63
C ILE A 746 -4.41 6.24 15.42
N ASN A 747 -5.61 6.10 14.87
CA ASN A 747 -6.68 5.34 15.52
C ASN A 747 -6.32 3.87 15.71
N PHE A 748 -5.66 3.24 14.72
CA PHE A 748 -5.16 1.88 14.87
C PHE A 748 -4.00 1.78 15.88
N GLY A 749 -3.09 2.77 15.90
CA GLY A 749 -2.05 2.88 16.93
C GLY A 749 -2.62 3.05 18.35
N LEU A 750 -3.63 3.89 18.51
CA LEU A 750 -4.35 4.10 19.77
C LEU A 750 -5.07 2.81 20.22
N ALA A 751 -5.74 2.12 19.30
CA ALA A 751 -6.36 0.83 19.60
C ALA A 751 -5.32 -0.23 20.01
N ALA A 752 -4.17 -0.27 19.34
CA ALA A 752 -3.05 -1.11 19.71
C ALA A 752 -2.58 -0.80 21.15
N PHE A 753 -2.40 0.48 21.49
CA PHE A 753 -2.03 0.87 22.86
C PHE A 753 -3.09 0.50 23.89
N MET A 754 -4.38 0.65 23.58
CA MET A 754 -5.47 0.19 24.44
C MET A 754 -5.41 -1.32 24.69
N VAL A 755 -5.14 -2.15 23.67
CA VAL A 755 -4.94 -3.61 23.86
C VAL A 755 -3.79 -3.87 24.83
N GLN A 756 -2.65 -3.20 24.64
CA GLN A 756 -1.48 -3.35 25.50
C GLN A 756 -1.74 -2.97 26.97
N MET A 757 -2.72 -2.10 27.21
CA MET A 757 -3.14 -1.66 28.54
C MET A 757 -4.34 -2.44 29.10
N GLY A 758 -4.75 -3.55 28.44
CA GLY A 758 -5.85 -4.40 28.90
C GLY A 758 -7.26 -3.88 28.56
N MET A 759 -7.38 -2.89 27.66
CA MET A 759 -8.64 -2.28 27.23
C MET A 759 -9.11 -2.85 25.87
N GLN A 760 -8.98 -4.17 25.67
CA GLN A 760 -9.19 -4.82 24.37
C GLN A 760 -10.59 -4.58 23.78
N GLU A 761 -11.66 -4.63 24.58
CA GLU A 761 -13.03 -4.38 24.07
C GLU A 761 -13.16 -2.98 23.47
N LYS A 762 -12.59 -1.97 24.13
CA LYS A 762 -12.57 -0.58 23.67
C LYS A 762 -11.76 -0.42 22.39
N ALA A 763 -10.60 -1.08 22.33
CA ALA A 763 -9.75 -1.10 21.15
C ALA A 763 -10.46 -1.69 19.93
N LEU A 764 -11.12 -2.85 20.10
CA LEU A 764 -11.84 -3.51 19.01
C LEU A 764 -13.02 -2.67 18.53
N LYS A 765 -13.81 -2.07 19.44
CA LYS A 765 -14.91 -1.19 19.07
C LYS A 765 -14.45 0.02 18.25
N LEU A 766 -13.37 0.69 18.67
CA LEU A 766 -12.79 1.80 17.93
C LEU A 766 -12.35 1.36 16.52
N THR A 767 -11.64 0.24 16.45
CA THR A 767 -11.12 -0.31 15.19
C THR A 767 -12.24 -0.67 14.21
N GLU A 768 -13.30 -1.34 14.68
CA GLU A 768 -14.44 -1.72 13.85
C GLU A 768 -15.16 -0.50 13.26
N VAL A 769 -15.28 0.60 14.02
CA VAL A 769 -15.87 1.85 13.52
C VAL A 769 -15.04 2.44 12.38
N VAL A 770 -13.71 2.53 12.55
CA VAL A 770 -12.83 3.08 11.50
C VAL A 770 -12.82 2.18 10.26
N VAL A 771 -12.74 0.86 10.43
CA VAL A 771 -12.84 -0.13 9.33
C VAL A 771 -14.16 0.02 8.59
N LYS A 772 -15.27 0.19 9.31
CA LYS A 772 -16.59 0.41 8.71
C LYS A 772 -16.60 1.68 7.86
N GLN A 773 -16.03 2.78 8.36
CA GLN A 773 -15.94 4.03 7.59
C GLN A 773 -15.21 3.83 6.26
N ILE A 774 -14.12 3.08 6.26
CA ILE A 774 -13.31 2.82 5.06
C ILE A 774 -14.08 1.93 4.06
N TYR A 775 -14.51 0.75 4.49
CA TYR A 775 -14.99 -0.30 3.59
C TYR A 775 -16.48 -0.22 3.21
N GLU A 776 -17.28 0.58 3.93
CA GLU A 776 -18.68 0.81 3.60
C GLU A 776 -18.92 2.14 2.86
N ASN A 777 -17.94 3.04 2.76
CA ASN A 777 -18.15 4.39 2.21
C ASN A 777 -17.20 4.78 1.06
N GLY A 778 -16.72 3.79 0.30
CA GLY A 778 -16.04 4.04 -0.98
C GLY A 778 -14.55 4.33 -0.87
N LEU A 779 -13.90 3.97 0.24
CA LEU A 779 -12.47 4.19 0.47
C LEU A 779 -11.64 2.89 0.41
N GLN A 780 -12.25 1.75 0.09
CA GLN A 780 -11.55 0.48 -0.06
C GLN A 780 -10.45 0.56 -1.12
N PHE A 781 -9.25 0.03 -0.81
CA PHE A 781 -8.06 0.10 -1.67
C PHE A 781 -7.66 1.53 -2.06
N ARG A 782 -7.99 2.50 -1.18
CA ARG A 782 -7.54 3.89 -1.23
C ARG A 782 -7.67 4.56 0.14
N THR A 783 -7.47 3.78 1.21
CA THR A 783 -7.59 4.22 2.60
C THR A 783 -6.80 5.51 2.81
N PRO A 784 -7.44 6.58 3.32
CA PRO A 784 -6.81 7.88 3.44
C PRO A 784 -6.07 8.04 4.77
N GLU A 785 -5.25 9.10 4.87
CA GLU A 785 -4.70 9.55 6.16
C GLU A 785 -5.85 9.88 7.10
N ALA A 786 -6.76 10.75 6.63
CA ALA A 786 -7.78 11.36 7.46
C ALA A 786 -9.18 11.25 6.86
N ILE A 787 -10.17 11.01 7.70
CA ILE A 787 -11.60 11.18 7.42
C ILE A 787 -12.23 12.21 8.36
N THR A 788 -13.35 12.80 7.94
CA THR A 788 -14.12 13.75 8.77
C THR A 788 -15.60 13.37 8.84
N ALA A 789 -16.29 13.87 9.86
CA ALA A 789 -17.74 13.69 10.02
C ALA A 789 -18.58 14.33 8.90
N ALA A 790 -17.97 15.16 8.03
CA ALA A 790 -18.63 15.75 6.87
C ALA A 790 -18.69 14.80 5.66
N GLY A 791 -18.19 13.56 5.78
CA GLY A 791 -18.09 12.63 4.64
C GLY A 791 -16.98 13.01 3.67
N THR A 792 -15.91 13.62 4.17
CA THR A 792 -14.73 14.00 3.37
C THR A 792 -13.46 13.34 3.87
N PHE A 793 -12.48 13.18 2.99
CA PHE A 793 -11.17 12.61 3.31
C PHE A 793 -10.01 13.51 2.83
N ARG A 794 -8.80 13.28 3.37
CA ARG A 794 -7.54 13.88 2.91
C ARG A 794 -6.49 12.79 2.68
N ALA A 795 -5.78 12.91 1.55
CA ALA A 795 -4.67 12.05 1.13
C ALA A 795 -5.01 10.55 1.09
N SER A 796 -5.46 10.04 -0.06
CA SER A 796 -5.79 8.62 -0.27
C SER A 796 -4.54 7.75 -0.52
N HIS A 797 -4.68 6.43 -0.47
CA HIS A 797 -3.57 5.46 -0.63
C HIS A 797 -2.44 5.66 0.40
N TYR A 798 -2.82 5.81 1.68
CA TYR A 798 -1.94 6.33 2.70
C TYR A 798 -1.23 5.26 3.54
N LEU A 799 0.08 5.40 3.70
CA LEU A 799 0.97 4.44 4.37
C LEU A 799 0.56 4.09 5.80
N ARG A 800 0.06 5.08 6.56
CA ARG A 800 -0.26 4.92 7.99
C ARG A 800 -1.36 3.88 8.28
N ALA A 801 -2.22 3.57 7.30
CA ALA A 801 -3.31 2.61 7.46
C ALA A 801 -2.84 1.19 7.83
N MET A 802 -1.63 0.81 7.43
CA MET A 802 -1.02 -0.49 7.78
C MET A 802 -0.77 -0.67 9.30
N ALA A 803 -0.93 0.38 10.11
CA ALA A 803 -0.86 0.34 11.57
C ALA A 803 -1.86 -0.64 12.22
N ILE A 804 -2.92 -1.05 11.51
CA ILE A 804 -3.86 -2.08 11.97
C ILE A 804 -3.16 -3.40 12.37
N TRP A 805 -1.98 -3.70 11.80
CA TRP A 805 -1.16 -4.85 12.16
C TRP A 805 -0.58 -4.79 13.58
N ALA A 806 -0.42 -3.59 14.16
CA ALA A 806 0.00 -3.42 15.54
C ALA A 806 -1.02 -4.00 16.54
N ILE A 807 -2.32 -3.89 16.22
CA ILE A 807 -3.40 -4.46 17.03
C ILE A 807 -3.27 -5.98 17.08
N TYR A 808 -3.10 -6.61 15.92
CA TYR A 808 -2.91 -8.06 15.83
C TYR A 808 -1.67 -8.53 16.61
N HIS A 809 -0.56 -7.81 16.47
CA HIS A 809 0.66 -8.09 17.22
C HIS A 809 0.40 -8.13 18.73
N LEU A 810 -0.27 -7.11 19.26
CA LEU A 810 -0.49 -6.97 20.70
C LEU A 810 -1.52 -7.97 21.23
N ILE A 811 -2.60 -8.25 20.49
CA ILE A 811 -3.55 -9.31 20.88
C ILE A 811 -2.84 -10.66 20.92
N LYS A 812 -1.93 -10.93 19.98
CA LYS A 812 -1.12 -12.14 20.01
C LYS A 812 -0.22 -12.19 21.25
N VAL A 813 0.52 -11.12 21.54
CA VAL A 813 1.46 -11.04 22.68
C VAL A 813 0.73 -11.16 24.02
N VAL A 814 -0.36 -10.43 24.23
CA VAL A 814 -1.13 -10.44 25.49
C VAL A 814 -1.69 -11.84 25.76
N ASN A 815 -2.30 -12.48 24.77
CA ASN A 815 -2.84 -13.83 24.95
C ASN A 815 -1.76 -14.88 25.26
N PHE A 816 -0.52 -14.71 24.75
CA PHE A 816 0.60 -15.58 25.11
C PHE A 816 1.09 -15.40 26.54
N GLN A 817 0.88 -14.23 27.16
CA GLN A 817 1.25 -13.99 28.57
C GLN A 817 0.21 -14.54 29.56
N GLU A 818 -1.04 -14.75 29.11
CA GLU A 818 -2.13 -15.31 29.92
C GLU A 818 -2.20 -16.86 29.89
N THR A 819 -1.51 -17.50 28.94
CA THR A 819 -1.36 -18.97 28.80
C THR A 819 -0.04 -19.48 29.34
#